data_AF-A0AAW5F9D2-F1
#
_entry.id   AF-A0AAW5F9D2-F1
#
_cell.length_a   1.000
_cell.length_b   1.000
_cell.length_c   1.000
_cell.angle_alpha   90.00
_cell.angle_beta   90.00
_cell.angle_gamma   90.00
#
_symmetry.space_group_name_H-M   'P 1'
#
loop_
_entity.id
_entity.type
_entity.pdbx_description
1 polymer ?
#
loop_
_entity_poly.entity_id
_entity_poly.type
_entity_poly.pdbx_seq_one_letter_code
_entity_poly.pdbx_strand_id
1 'polypeptide(L)'
;MAENVFEAVKQSVSTREAAEFYGIKVSRTGMACCPFHDDKNPSMKLNEEYFYCFGCGATGDVIDFTAKLFDLSPKEAAEKLAQDFGLIYDSQAPPRRRYVRQKTEAQQFREDRQRCYRVLSDYYHLLKKWESDHSPRTPEEKPHPRFVEAIHKKIYVEYLLDLFLYESEEEQKAWIAEHTAEITHLERRLKIMAENKPTNRERLREITDGIEQGIKELFESEKYMRYLSVMSRFHRYSVNNTMLIYMQKPDATLVAGYNKWKDQFERHVKKGEHGITIIAPTPYKKKIEEQKLDPDTKAPILDKDGKIITEEKEIEIPMFRPVKVFDVSQTDGKPLPELASSLSGNVPNYEAFMEALRRSAPVPITFEAMAADTDGYFSADHQKIAVRQGMSEVQTVSATVHEIAHSKLHNQKKIQIANDEKYQEIELFDNPGLFSNGRIARDNLPEGVYCYDLRGSDYDPGEPVCVEERVVVNHAGSVLLTEPLELAEDGRLMLTEEKGLNFTGGFSTLTQFLQEQKKDRHTEEVEAESISYAVCKYFGIETGENSFGYIASWSQGKELKELRASLETINKTSGTLISDIERHYKEICKERGIDPNAKKEPEMAVLDAEANQQEALFLIDDATYLHIQPCDSGWDYTLYDAASMKELDGGQLDMPELSRMKAVLQICDDNGLDRDSVKYAPLSMIETLQEAAYQQMQAEASQMTASSQLPEAQGQALDEYPTPDEQVSTPDMQEYGYSYDGMLPVTRERALELDAAGLTVYVLHEDNTESMVFDPQEIMEHGGLFGVDREEWEKSPQFHEKVMERQEHQQEREQAFLSQNRDCFAIYQVSRDDPQNVRFMNLDWLKSHGISIDRSNYDLIYTAPLSESGTVPEQLEKLYQQFNLEKPVDFHSPSMSVSDIVAIKQDGKVSCHYCDSVGFTQIPGFLPQNPLKNAEMAVEDDYGMIDGIINNGAKEPTVAELEQQARSGQPISLMDLTDAIHRKEREKKKSVMEQLKSQPKAEHKKTAQKKSAEREI
;
A
#
# COMPACT_ATOMS: atom_id res chain seq x y z
N MET A 1 40.88 1.39 -2.62
CA MET A 1 40.21 2.70 -2.82
C MET A 1 40.77 3.29 -4.09
N ALA A 2 39.93 3.76 -5.01
CA ALA A 2 40.36 4.35 -6.27
C ALA A 2 40.16 5.87 -6.17
N GLU A 3 41.23 6.64 -6.35
CA GLU A 3 41.22 8.11 -6.19
C GLU A 3 40.74 8.79 -7.48
N ASN A 4 39.78 9.71 -7.33
CA ASN A 4 39.23 10.51 -8.42
C ASN A 4 40.30 11.52 -8.93
N VAL A 5 40.28 11.91 -10.22
CA VAL A 5 41.25 12.87 -10.80
C VAL A 5 41.33 14.17 -10.02
N PHE A 6 40.18 14.65 -9.52
CA PHE A 6 40.11 15.87 -8.71
C PHE A 6 40.83 15.71 -7.37
N GLU A 7 40.70 14.55 -6.73
CA GLU A 7 41.37 14.26 -5.45
C GLU A 7 42.87 14.05 -5.67
N ALA A 8 43.26 13.27 -6.68
CA ALA A 8 44.66 13.03 -7.02
C ALA A 8 45.41 14.34 -7.31
N VAL A 9 44.81 15.26 -8.05
CA VAL A 9 45.38 16.58 -8.33
C VAL A 9 45.47 17.43 -7.07
N LYS A 10 44.39 17.54 -6.28
CA LYS A 10 44.38 18.38 -5.07
C LYS A 10 45.35 17.89 -3.99
N GLN A 11 45.60 16.58 -3.91
CA GLN A 11 46.54 16.00 -2.95
C GLN A 11 48.00 16.08 -3.41
N SER A 12 48.25 16.13 -4.72
CA SER A 12 49.60 16.00 -5.28
C SER A 12 50.20 17.30 -5.80
N VAL A 13 49.39 18.32 -6.11
CA VAL A 13 49.86 19.57 -6.72
C VAL A 13 49.29 20.77 -5.98
N SER A 14 50.18 21.56 -5.38
CA SER A 14 49.80 22.83 -4.74
C SER A 14 49.56 23.94 -5.76
N THR A 15 48.77 24.96 -5.37
CA THR A 15 48.52 26.12 -6.25
C THR A 15 49.81 26.89 -6.58
N ARG A 16 50.79 26.85 -5.67
CA ARG A 16 52.11 27.46 -5.88
C ARG A 16 52.91 26.73 -6.96
N GLU A 17 52.97 25.40 -6.89
CA GLU A 17 53.68 24.58 -7.87
C GLU A 17 53.07 24.72 -9.27
N ALA A 18 51.75 24.72 -9.37
CA ALA A 18 51.03 25.01 -10.61
C ALA A 18 51.41 26.39 -11.19
N ALA A 19 51.39 27.45 -10.36
CA ALA A 19 51.74 28.80 -10.81
C ALA A 19 53.19 28.89 -11.30
N GLU A 20 54.15 28.32 -10.57
CA GLU A 20 55.56 28.33 -10.97
C GLU A 20 55.80 27.51 -12.25
N PHE A 21 55.14 26.35 -12.39
CA PHE A 21 55.21 25.50 -13.58
C PHE A 21 54.68 26.21 -14.83
N TYR A 22 53.57 26.95 -14.70
CA TYR A 22 53.01 27.75 -15.79
C TYR A 22 53.72 29.10 -16.01
N GLY A 23 54.89 29.31 -15.38
CA GLY A 23 55.78 30.43 -15.67
C GLY A 23 55.53 31.70 -14.86
N ILE A 24 54.71 31.63 -13.82
CA ILE A 24 54.47 32.77 -12.92
C ILE A 24 55.54 32.80 -11.83
N LYS A 25 56.27 33.92 -11.74
CA LYS A 25 57.31 34.10 -10.73
C LYS A 25 56.69 34.36 -9.36
N VAL A 26 56.81 33.39 -8.47
CA VAL A 26 56.36 33.50 -7.07
C VAL A 26 57.53 33.92 -6.18
N SER A 27 57.34 34.95 -5.38
CA SER A 27 58.33 35.42 -4.41
C SER A 27 58.46 34.48 -3.19
N ARG A 28 59.51 34.65 -2.38
CA ARG A 28 59.71 33.88 -1.15
C ARG A 28 58.53 34.00 -0.16
N THR A 29 57.78 35.10 -0.21
CA THR A 29 56.61 35.34 0.64
C THR A 29 55.29 34.82 0.05
N GLY A 30 55.33 34.08 -1.07
CA GLY A 30 54.14 33.52 -1.71
C GLY A 30 53.34 34.52 -2.55
N MET A 31 53.90 35.70 -2.86
CA MET A 31 53.25 36.72 -3.69
C MET A 31 53.69 36.61 -5.15
N ALA A 32 52.75 36.77 -6.08
CA ALA A 32 52.94 36.75 -7.53
C ALA A 32 52.10 37.85 -8.21
N CYS A 33 52.48 38.27 -9.42
CA CYS A 33 51.62 39.09 -10.26
C CYS A 33 50.43 38.25 -10.73
N CYS A 34 49.22 38.80 -10.63
CA CYS A 34 48.01 38.10 -11.01
C CYS A 34 47.92 37.98 -12.54
N PRO A 35 47.73 36.76 -13.11
CA PRO A 35 47.56 36.60 -14.55
C PRO A 35 46.17 37.01 -15.06
N PHE A 36 45.18 37.15 -14.17
CA PHE A 36 43.78 37.43 -14.51
C PHE A 36 43.47 38.93 -14.68
N HIS A 37 44.43 39.83 -14.50
CA HIS A 37 44.30 41.25 -14.80
C HIS A 37 45.67 41.85 -15.14
N ASP A 38 45.70 43.08 -15.66
CA ASP A 38 46.97 43.77 -15.98
C ASP A 38 47.69 44.22 -14.70
N ASP A 39 48.48 43.31 -14.12
CA ASP A 39 49.14 43.49 -12.84
C ASP A 39 50.64 43.80 -12.98
N LYS A 40 51.05 44.99 -12.54
CA LYS A 40 52.46 45.44 -12.59
C LYS A 40 53.23 45.16 -11.30
N ASN A 41 52.55 44.90 -10.18
CA ASN A 41 53.16 44.67 -8.87
C ASN A 41 52.51 43.45 -8.20
N PRO A 42 53.25 42.48 -7.63
CA PRO A 42 52.67 41.25 -7.10
C PRO A 42 51.45 41.46 -6.17
N SER A 43 50.25 41.14 -6.67
CA SER A 43 48.97 41.33 -5.95
C SER A 43 48.25 40.02 -5.59
N MET A 44 48.73 38.87 -6.11
CA MET A 44 48.16 37.56 -5.86
C MET A 44 48.96 36.78 -4.82
N LYS A 45 48.31 36.33 -3.75
CA LYS A 45 48.90 35.44 -2.74
C LYS A 45 48.55 34.00 -3.07
N LEU A 46 49.58 33.17 -3.15
CA LEU A 46 49.50 31.73 -3.38
C LEU A 46 49.84 31.03 -2.05
N ASN A 47 48.85 30.35 -1.48
CA ASN A 47 49.06 29.42 -0.37
C ASN A 47 49.13 27.98 -0.91
N GLU A 48 49.28 26.98 -0.04
CA GLU A 48 49.41 25.57 -0.46
C GLU A 48 48.11 25.04 -1.08
N GLU A 49 46.95 25.39 -0.53
CA GLU A 49 45.64 24.87 -0.96
C GLU A 49 44.81 25.83 -1.83
N TYR A 50 45.09 27.13 -1.79
CA TYR A 50 44.29 28.14 -2.50
C TYR A 50 45.08 29.39 -2.91
N PHE A 51 44.55 30.14 -3.88
CA PHE A 51 45.05 31.46 -4.26
C PHE A 51 44.02 32.56 -3.99
N TYR A 52 44.51 33.78 -3.73
CA TYR A 52 43.67 34.97 -3.64
C TYR A 52 44.40 36.20 -4.20
N CYS A 53 43.75 36.93 -5.12
CA CYS A 53 44.25 38.19 -5.63
C CYS A 53 43.59 39.40 -4.95
N PHE A 54 44.39 40.24 -4.30
CA PHE A 54 43.92 41.46 -3.65
C PHE A 54 43.56 42.58 -4.64
N GLY A 55 43.97 42.47 -5.91
CA GLY A 55 43.65 43.45 -6.97
C GLY A 55 42.29 43.21 -7.61
N CYS A 56 42.06 42.00 -8.15
CA CYS A 56 40.82 41.67 -8.88
C CYS A 56 39.84 40.78 -8.10
N GLY A 57 40.19 40.32 -6.90
CA GLY A 57 39.34 39.45 -6.07
C GLY A 57 39.27 38.00 -6.54
N ALA A 58 40.02 37.61 -7.58
CA ALA A 58 40.05 36.23 -8.04
C ALA A 58 40.57 35.29 -6.95
N THR A 59 39.80 34.24 -6.68
CA THR A 59 40.08 33.21 -5.67
C THR A 59 39.71 31.83 -6.19
N GLY A 60 40.27 30.79 -5.58
CA GLY A 60 39.96 29.38 -5.87
C GLY A 60 41.09 28.46 -5.44
N ASP A 61 40.91 27.16 -5.70
CA ASP A 61 41.95 26.14 -5.50
C ASP A 61 42.87 26.00 -6.73
N VAL A 62 43.76 25.00 -6.73
CA VAL A 62 44.68 24.73 -7.85
C VAL A 62 43.96 24.43 -9.17
N ILE A 63 42.78 23.81 -9.13
CA ILE A 63 41.99 23.47 -10.30
C ILE A 63 41.29 24.72 -10.82
N ASP A 64 40.69 25.52 -9.94
CA ASP A 64 40.10 26.82 -10.31
C ASP A 64 41.13 27.77 -10.92
N PHE A 65 42.35 27.75 -10.39
CA PHE A 65 43.47 28.54 -10.89
C PHE A 65 43.79 28.16 -12.34
N THR A 66 43.99 26.87 -12.62
CA THR A 66 44.28 26.37 -13.97
C THR A 66 43.09 26.56 -14.91
N ALA A 67 41.87 26.33 -14.44
CA ALA A 67 40.64 26.54 -15.21
C ALA A 67 40.55 27.99 -15.70
N LYS A 68 40.78 28.97 -14.82
CA LYS A 68 40.78 30.39 -15.19
C LYS A 68 41.97 30.79 -16.05
N LEU A 69 43.13 30.15 -15.87
CA LEU A 69 44.35 30.49 -16.62
C LEU A 69 44.27 30.05 -18.08
N PHE A 70 43.58 28.94 -18.36
CA PHE A 70 43.48 28.33 -19.69
C PHE A 70 42.07 28.36 -20.29
N ASP A 71 41.10 28.96 -19.61
CA ASP A 71 39.67 28.99 -20.00
C ASP A 71 39.09 27.59 -20.24
N LEU A 72 39.30 26.71 -19.26
CA LEU A 72 38.90 25.29 -19.30
C LEU A 72 37.79 25.00 -18.29
N SER A 73 36.99 23.97 -18.55
CA SER A 73 36.09 23.43 -17.52
C SER A 73 36.87 22.86 -16.34
N PRO A 74 36.29 22.77 -15.12
CA PRO A 74 36.99 22.22 -13.95
C PRO A 74 37.55 20.82 -14.17
N LYS A 75 36.87 19.98 -14.95
CA LYS A 75 37.32 18.64 -15.29
C LYS A 75 38.52 18.67 -16.23
N GLU A 76 38.47 19.45 -17.30
CA GLU A 76 39.59 19.60 -18.24
C GLU A 76 40.82 20.22 -17.56
N ALA A 77 40.61 21.16 -16.62
CA ALA A 77 41.68 21.73 -15.81
C ALA A 77 42.34 20.68 -14.90
N ALA A 78 41.56 19.78 -14.28
CA ALA A 78 42.09 18.67 -13.48
C ALA A 78 42.86 17.66 -14.36
N GLU A 79 42.32 17.29 -15.53
CA GLU A 79 43.00 16.39 -16.47
C GLU A 79 44.29 17.00 -17.02
N LYS A 80 44.29 18.31 -17.29
CA LYS A 80 45.48 19.08 -17.71
C LYS A 80 46.54 19.13 -16.61
N LEU A 81 46.15 19.41 -15.37
CA LEU A 81 47.07 19.37 -14.22
C LEU A 81 47.65 17.98 -14.05
N ALA A 82 46.84 16.93 -14.14
CA ALA A 82 47.32 15.57 -14.05
C ALA A 82 48.29 15.22 -15.18
N GLN A 83 48.04 15.67 -16.41
CA GLN A 83 48.95 15.46 -17.54
C GLN A 83 50.26 16.24 -17.39
N ASP A 84 50.18 17.52 -17.02
CA ASP A 84 51.32 18.42 -16.92
C ASP A 84 52.26 18.02 -15.77
N PHE A 85 51.71 17.52 -14.66
CA PHE A 85 52.45 17.05 -13.48
C PHE A 85 52.71 15.54 -13.48
N GLY A 86 52.27 14.81 -14.50
CA GLY A 86 52.49 13.37 -14.64
C GLY A 86 51.77 12.51 -13.59
N LEU A 87 50.62 12.98 -13.08
CA LEU A 87 49.79 12.25 -12.13
C LEU A 87 49.01 11.15 -12.84
N ILE A 88 49.09 9.94 -12.28
CA ILE A 88 48.36 8.78 -12.81
C ILE A 88 47.01 8.70 -12.09
N TYR A 89 45.93 8.87 -12.85
CA TYR A 89 44.55 8.70 -12.39
C TYR A 89 43.81 7.73 -13.33
N ASP A 90 42.67 7.21 -12.85
CA ASP A 90 42.04 5.98 -13.38
C ASP A 90 41.80 5.93 -14.90
N SER A 91 41.65 7.05 -15.60
CA SER A 91 41.37 7.08 -17.05
C SER A 91 42.61 6.93 -17.94
N GLN A 92 43.82 7.07 -17.40
CA GLN A 92 45.09 6.94 -18.16
C GLN A 92 45.91 5.70 -17.77
N ALA A 93 45.38 4.84 -16.90
CA ALA A 93 45.96 3.52 -16.72
C ALA A 93 45.85 2.75 -18.07
N PRO A 94 46.95 2.17 -18.61
CA PRO A 94 46.84 1.27 -19.77
C PRO A 94 45.79 0.20 -19.44
N PRO A 95 45.00 -0.31 -20.42
CA PRO A 95 43.94 -1.28 -20.12
C PRO A 95 44.58 -2.37 -19.27
N ARG A 96 44.20 -2.39 -17.98
CA ARG A 96 44.80 -3.31 -17.02
C ARG A 96 44.63 -4.66 -17.68
N ARG A 97 45.73 -5.34 -18.03
CA ARG A 97 45.69 -6.79 -18.15
C ARG A 97 45.03 -7.21 -16.86
N ARG A 98 43.78 -7.68 -16.93
CA ARG A 98 43.06 -8.21 -15.77
C ARG A 98 44.02 -9.22 -15.18
N TYR A 99 44.70 -8.85 -14.11
CA TYR A 99 45.26 -9.83 -13.21
C TYR A 99 44.02 -10.45 -12.58
N VAL A 100 43.49 -11.45 -13.27
CA VAL A 100 42.59 -12.42 -12.66
C VAL A 100 43.43 -12.95 -11.52
N ARG A 101 43.12 -12.51 -10.30
CA ARG A 101 43.67 -13.10 -9.09
C ARG A 101 43.47 -14.60 -9.29
N GLN A 102 44.56 -15.36 -9.46
CA GLN A 102 44.43 -16.80 -9.65
C GLN A 102 43.63 -17.29 -8.45
N LYS A 103 42.43 -17.79 -8.72
CA LYS A 103 41.58 -18.35 -7.68
C LYS A 103 42.41 -19.46 -7.05
N THR A 104 42.45 -19.48 -5.72
CA THR A 104 43.06 -20.61 -5.03
C THR A 104 42.30 -21.88 -5.45
N GLU A 105 42.97 -23.03 -5.48
CA GLU A 105 42.33 -24.29 -5.86
C GLU A 105 41.07 -24.56 -5.00
N ALA A 106 41.09 -24.17 -3.72
CA ALA A 106 39.94 -24.24 -2.83
C ALA A 106 38.79 -23.29 -3.24
N GLN A 107 39.09 -22.07 -3.70
CA GLN A 107 38.05 -21.14 -4.17
C GLN A 107 37.46 -21.60 -5.50
N GLN A 108 38.30 -22.09 -6.41
CA GLN A 108 37.84 -22.62 -7.70
C GLN A 108 36.97 -23.87 -7.50
N PHE A 109 37.39 -24.79 -6.63
CA PHE A 109 36.58 -25.95 -6.27
C PHE A 109 35.23 -25.56 -5.65
N ARG A 110 35.18 -24.59 -4.73
CA ARG A 110 33.91 -24.13 -4.13
C ARG A 110 32.94 -23.57 -5.18
N GLU A 111 33.45 -22.78 -6.12
CA GLU A 111 32.64 -22.22 -7.20
C GLU A 111 32.17 -23.28 -8.21
N ASP A 112 33.03 -24.23 -8.56
CA ASP A 112 32.69 -25.34 -9.44
C ASP A 112 31.66 -26.27 -8.78
N ARG A 113 31.79 -26.52 -7.46
CA ARG A 113 30.82 -27.27 -6.67
C ARG A 113 29.45 -26.58 -6.68
N GLN A 114 29.42 -25.27 -6.40
CA GLN A 114 28.17 -24.48 -6.45
C GLN A 114 27.56 -24.46 -7.86
N ARG A 115 28.38 -24.36 -8.91
CA ARG A 115 27.92 -24.38 -10.29
C ARG A 115 27.25 -25.73 -10.63
N CYS A 116 27.90 -26.85 -10.30
CA CYS A 116 27.35 -28.18 -10.55
C CYS A 116 26.03 -28.40 -9.83
N TYR A 117 25.97 -28.09 -8.53
CA TYR A 117 24.74 -28.21 -7.74
C TYR A 117 23.60 -27.38 -8.34
N ARG A 118 23.86 -26.10 -8.63
CA ARG A 118 22.85 -25.19 -9.21
C ARG A 118 22.31 -25.72 -10.53
N VAL A 119 23.19 -26.07 -11.47
CA VAL A 119 22.78 -26.51 -12.80
C VAL A 119 21.97 -27.80 -12.75
N LEU A 120 22.40 -28.78 -11.95
CA LEU A 120 21.68 -30.04 -11.81
C LEU A 120 20.32 -29.83 -11.14
N SER A 121 20.29 -29.06 -10.05
CA SER A 121 19.05 -28.76 -9.32
C SER A 121 18.06 -27.99 -10.21
N ASP A 122 18.50 -26.93 -10.88
CA ASP A 122 17.65 -26.11 -11.76
C ASP A 122 17.08 -26.95 -12.91
N TYR A 123 17.89 -27.82 -13.51
CA TYR A 123 17.44 -28.70 -14.58
C TYR A 123 16.51 -29.80 -14.06
N TYR A 124 16.78 -30.41 -12.91
CA TYR A 124 15.88 -31.39 -12.28
C TYR A 124 14.51 -30.79 -11.99
N HIS A 125 14.44 -29.60 -11.40
CA HIS A 125 13.19 -28.88 -11.16
C HIS A 125 12.44 -28.57 -12.47
N LEU A 126 13.18 -28.18 -13.52
CA LEU A 126 12.59 -27.96 -14.85
C LEU A 126 11.98 -29.24 -15.44
N LEU A 127 12.67 -30.38 -15.31
CA LEU A 127 12.18 -31.67 -15.78
C LEU A 127 10.94 -32.11 -15.00
N LYS A 128 10.95 -31.97 -13.66
CA LYS A 128 9.78 -32.26 -12.80
C LYS A 128 8.56 -31.42 -13.19
N LYS A 129 8.79 -30.15 -13.53
CA LYS A 129 7.75 -29.26 -14.05
C LYS A 129 7.23 -29.73 -15.41
N TRP A 130 8.11 -30.09 -16.36
CA TRP A 130 7.68 -30.58 -17.68
C TRP A 130 6.94 -31.90 -17.64
N GLU A 131 7.31 -32.80 -16.72
CA GLU A 131 6.58 -34.04 -16.47
C GLU A 131 5.13 -33.74 -16.05
N SER A 132 4.92 -32.76 -15.16
CA SER A 132 3.59 -32.34 -14.72
C SER A 132 2.81 -31.60 -15.81
N ASP A 133 3.41 -30.57 -16.42
CA ASP A 133 2.72 -29.64 -17.33
C ASP A 133 2.41 -30.27 -18.70
N HIS A 134 3.20 -31.24 -19.15
CA HIS A 134 3.11 -31.82 -20.49
C HIS A 134 2.73 -33.30 -20.49
N SER A 135 2.18 -33.81 -19.38
CA SER A 135 1.71 -35.18 -19.27
C SER A 135 0.56 -35.45 -20.25
N PRO A 136 0.63 -36.52 -21.08
CA PRO A 136 -0.49 -36.91 -21.94
C PRO A 136 -1.72 -37.17 -21.09
N ARG A 137 -2.85 -36.54 -21.44
CA ARG A 137 -4.10 -36.69 -20.67
C ARG A 137 -4.83 -37.99 -21.01
N THR A 138 -4.53 -38.56 -22.17
CA THR A 138 -5.06 -39.87 -22.59
C THR A 138 -3.95 -40.75 -23.18
N PRO A 139 -4.08 -42.09 -23.12
CA PRO A 139 -3.08 -43.03 -23.66
C PRO A 139 -2.84 -42.90 -25.17
N GLU A 140 -3.80 -42.36 -25.92
CA GLU A 140 -3.74 -42.22 -27.37
C GLU A 140 -3.07 -40.90 -27.83
N GLU A 141 -2.85 -39.96 -26.92
CA GLU A 141 -2.24 -38.66 -27.21
C GLU A 141 -0.73 -38.82 -27.46
N LYS A 142 -0.24 -38.22 -28.56
CA LYS A 142 1.20 -38.28 -28.87
C LYS A 142 2.00 -37.54 -27.78
N PRO A 143 2.97 -38.20 -27.12
CA PRO A 143 3.72 -37.58 -26.03
C PRO A 143 4.47 -36.32 -26.48
N HIS A 144 4.30 -35.23 -25.74
CA HIS A 144 4.98 -33.97 -26.04
C HIS A 144 6.51 -34.15 -25.90
N PRO A 145 7.35 -33.58 -26.79
CA PRO A 145 8.80 -33.79 -26.75
C PRO A 145 9.46 -33.45 -25.41
N ARG A 146 8.95 -32.43 -24.69
CA ARG A 146 9.45 -32.07 -23.35
C ARG A 146 9.06 -33.07 -22.27
N PHE A 147 7.90 -33.70 -22.39
CA PHE A 147 7.49 -34.77 -21.50
C PHE A 147 8.39 -36.00 -21.70
N VAL A 148 8.66 -36.35 -22.95
CA VAL A 148 9.59 -37.44 -23.29
C VAL A 148 11.00 -37.17 -22.76
N GLU A 149 11.49 -35.92 -22.88
CA GLU A 149 12.78 -35.52 -22.30
C GLU A 149 12.77 -35.63 -20.76
N ALA A 150 11.71 -35.16 -20.10
CA ALA A 150 11.55 -35.25 -18.65
C ALA A 150 11.61 -36.69 -18.15
N ILE A 151 10.83 -37.60 -18.74
CA ILE A 151 10.84 -39.01 -18.32
C ILE A 151 12.22 -39.66 -18.50
N HIS A 152 12.92 -39.37 -19.60
CA HIS A 152 14.22 -39.97 -19.87
C HIS A 152 15.37 -39.38 -19.04
N LYS A 153 15.33 -38.08 -18.76
CA LYS A 153 16.46 -37.36 -18.14
C LYS A 153 16.27 -37.14 -16.63
N LYS A 154 15.05 -37.19 -16.10
CA LYS A 154 14.79 -36.89 -14.67
C LYS A 154 15.55 -37.85 -13.76
N ILE A 155 15.39 -39.16 -13.97
CA ILE A 155 16.06 -40.21 -13.18
C ILE A 155 17.59 -40.10 -13.29
N TYR A 156 18.08 -39.80 -14.49
CA TYR A 156 19.52 -39.64 -14.72
C TYR A 156 20.09 -38.41 -13.99
N VAL A 157 19.40 -37.27 -14.02
CA VAL A 157 19.85 -36.04 -13.34
C VAL A 157 19.72 -36.17 -11.82
N GLU A 158 18.70 -36.87 -11.33
CA GLU A 158 18.53 -37.24 -9.93
C GLU A 158 19.69 -38.11 -9.44
N TYR A 159 20.04 -39.15 -10.19
CA TYR A 159 21.22 -39.98 -9.93
C TYR A 159 22.52 -39.16 -9.87
N LEU A 160 22.70 -38.20 -10.79
CA LEU A 160 23.87 -37.31 -10.78
C LEU A 160 23.87 -36.36 -9.56
N LEU A 161 22.70 -35.89 -9.10
CA LEU A 161 22.56 -35.09 -7.88
C LEU A 161 22.91 -35.90 -6.64
N ASP A 162 22.39 -37.12 -6.55
CA ASP A 162 22.61 -38.00 -5.40
C ASP A 162 24.10 -38.34 -5.28
N LEU A 163 24.74 -38.82 -6.36
CA LEU A 163 26.19 -39.07 -6.34
C LEU A 163 26.99 -37.85 -5.92
N PHE A 164 26.65 -36.68 -6.47
CA PHE A 164 27.36 -35.45 -6.16
C PHE A 164 27.21 -35.01 -4.69
N LEU A 165 26.07 -35.28 -4.04
CA LEU A 165 25.78 -34.88 -2.66
C LEU A 165 26.35 -35.85 -1.61
N TYR A 166 26.52 -37.12 -1.94
CA TYR A 166 26.99 -38.15 -1.00
C TYR A 166 28.49 -38.47 -1.09
N GLU A 167 29.20 -37.95 -2.10
CA GLU A 167 30.65 -38.13 -2.26
C GLU A 167 31.48 -37.18 -1.37
N SER A 168 32.66 -37.63 -0.93
CA SER A 168 33.63 -36.82 -0.18
C SER A 168 34.18 -35.64 -1.02
N GLU A 169 34.80 -34.63 -0.39
CA GLU A 169 35.35 -33.49 -1.16
C GLU A 169 36.40 -33.88 -2.21
N GLU A 170 37.12 -34.98 -2.00
CA GLU A 170 38.12 -35.51 -2.93
C GLU A 170 37.48 -36.21 -4.12
N GLU A 171 36.41 -36.97 -3.88
CA GLU A 171 35.61 -37.64 -4.90
C GLU A 171 34.81 -36.61 -5.72
N GLN A 172 34.20 -35.62 -5.08
CA GLN A 172 33.51 -34.51 -5.74
C GLN A 172 34.44 -33.75 -6.71
N LYS A 173 35.73 -33.56 -6.37
CA LYS A 173 36.69 -32.94 -7.30
C LYS A 173 36.89 -33.77 -8.56
N ALA A 174 37.04 -35.10 -8.41
CA ALA A 174 37.18 -36.01 -9.54
C ALA A 174 35.87 -36.08 -10.36
N TRP A 175 34.73 -36.14 -9.68
CA TRP A 175 33.41 -36.16 -10.28
C TRP A 175 33.14 -34.90 -11.11
N ILE A 176 33.46 -33.71 -10.58
CA ILE A 176 33.33 -32.43 -11.29
C ILE A 176 34.17 -32.45 -12.57
N ALA A 177 35.41 -32.95 -12.48
CA ALA A 177 36.29 -33.04 -13.64
C ALA A 177 35.73 -33.98 -14.73
N GLU A 178 35.13 -35.11 -14.34
CA GLU A 178 34.52 -36.07 -15.26
C GLU A 178 33.22 -35.54 -15.89
N HIS A 179 32.38 -34.85 -15.10
CA HIS A 179 31.02 -34.46 -15.51
C HIS A 179 30.90 -33.01 -16.02
N THR A 180 32.00 -32.26 -16.12
CA THR A 180 32.01 -30.85 -16.58
C THR A 180 31.32 -30.65 -17.94
N ALA A 181 31.47 -31.61 -18.86
CA ALA A 181 30.85 -31.54 -20.18
C ALA A 181 29.32 -31.66 -20.11
N GLU A 182 28.81 -32.62 -19.32
CA GLU A 182 27.37 -32.83 -19.11
C GLU A 182 26.76 -31.59 -18.44
N ILE A 183 27.38 -31.07 -17.38
CA ILE A 183 26.94 -29.85 -16.67
C ILE A 183 26.86 -28.66 -17.62
N THR A 184 27.87 -28.49 -18.48
CA THR A 184 27.88 -27.39 -19.46
C THR A 184 26.78 -27.54 -20.51
N HIS A 185 26.47 -28.77 -20.92
CA HIS A 185 25.35 -29.06 -21.82
C HIS A 185 24.00 -28.72 -21.17
N LEU A 186 23.79 -29.15 -19.92
CA LEU A 186 22.58 -28.84 -19.14
C LEU A 186 22.40 -27.33 -18.93
N GLU A 187 23.48 -26.62 -18.59
CA GLU A 187 23.48 -25.16 -18.41
C GLU A 187 23.10 -24.43 -19.71
N ARG A 188 23.60 -24.89 -20.87
CA ARG A 188 23.20 -24.36 -22.18
C ARG A 188 21.73 -24.65 -22.48
N ARG A 189 21.23 -25.86 -22.15
CA ARG A 189 19.82 -26.23 -22.32
C ARG A 189 18.91 -25.35 -21.48
N LEU A 190 19.27 -25.09 -20.22
CA LEU A 190 18.57 -24.16 -19.32
C LEU A 190 18.50 -22.74 -19.90
N LYS A 191 19.62 -22.24 -20.44
CA LYS A 191 19.68 -20.90 -21.06
C LYS A 191 18.74 -20.75 -22.25
N ILE A 192 18.73 -21.73 -23.16
CA ILE A 192 17.82 -21.74 -24.33
C ILE A 192 16.35 -21.74 -23.88
N MET A 193 16.03 -22.41 -22.78
CA MET A 193 14.66 -22.44 -22.26
C MET A 193 14.27 -21.14 -21.54
N ALA A 194 15.22 -20.45 -20.92
CA ALA A 194 14.99 -19.13 -20.33
C ALA A 194 14.73 -18.05 -21.40
N GLU A 195 15.40 -18.14 -22.56
CA GLU A 195 15.28 -17.22 -23.69
C GLU A 195 13.97 -17.43 -24.49
N ASN A 196 13.37 -18.63 -24.45
CA ASN A 196 12.10 -18.97 -25.12
C ASN A 196 10.84 -18.69 -24.27
N LYS A 197 10.88 -17.78 -23.29
CA LYS A 197 9.66 -17.35 -22.58
C LYS A 197 8.79 -16.51 -23.54
N PRO A 198 7.46 -16.76 -23.61
CA PRO A 198 6.59 -15.97 -24.47
C PRO A 198 6.69 -14.50 -24.07
N THR A 199 6.93 -13.66 -25.07
CA THR A 199 7.06 -12.21 -24.91
C THR A 199 5.76 -11.64 -24.36
N ASN A 200 5.84 -10.45 -23.73
CA ASN A 200 4.64 -9.80 -23.19
C ASN A 200 3.56 -9.61 -24.28
N ARG A 201 3.99 -9.37 -25.52
CA ARG A 201 3.12 -9.24 -26.70
C ARG A 201 2.40 -10.54 -27.06
N GLU A 202 3.08 -11.68 -27.01
CA GLU A 202 2.48 -12.99 -27.29
C GLU A 202 1.47 -13.38 -26.21
N ARG A 203 1.80 -13.17 -24.93
CA ARG A 203 0.85 -13.43 -23.83
C ARG A 203 -0.41 -12.58 -23.91
N LEU A 204 -0.28 -11.30 -24.27
CA LEU A 204 -1.43 -10.43 -24.47
C LEU A 204 -2.29 -10.89 -25.64
N ARG A 205 -1.68 -11.39 -26.72
CA ARG A 205 -2.41 -11.96 -27.85
C ARG A 205 -3.20 -13.19 -27.43
N GLU A 206 -2.57 -14.15 -26.75
CA GLU A 206 -3.24 -15.35 -26.24
C GLU A 206 -4.42 -15.02 -25.32
N ILE A 207 -4.26 -14.02 -24.43
CA ILE A 207 -5.33 -13.55 -23.55
C ILE A 207 -6.46 -12.91 -24.36
N THR A 208 -6.14 -12.08 -25.35
CA THR A 208 -7.14 -11.44 -26.22
C THR A 208 -7.93 -12.49 -27.00
N ASP A 209 -7.24 -13.44 -27.64
CA ASP A 209 -7.86 -14.55 -28.38
C ASP A 209 -8.78 -15.38 -27.45
N GLY A 210 -8.35 -15.60 -26.20
CA GLY A 210 -9.17 -16.26 -25.17
C GLY A 210 -10.43 -15.49 -24.79
N ILE A 211 -10.36 -14.16 -24.67
CA ILE A 211 -11.52 -13.30 -24.40
C ILE A 211 -12.51 -13.37 -25.57
N GLU A 212 -12.02 -13.28 -26.80
CA GLU A 212 -12.86 -13.35 -28.00
C GLU A 212 -13.63 -14.68 -28.08
N GLN A 213 -12.96 -15.79 -27.76
CA GLN A 213 -13.61 -17.10 -27.66
C GLN A 213 -14.63 -17.15 -26.51
N GLY A 214 -14.28 -16.60 -25.34
CA GLY A 214 -15.18 -16.53 -24.19
C GLY A 214 -16.46 -15.74 -24.47
N ILE A 215 -16.37 -14.65 -25.23
CA ILE A 215 -17.54 -13.87 -25.67
C ILE A 215 -18.45 -14.69 -26.59
N LYS A 216 -17.89 -15.46 -27.54
CA LYS A 216 -18.70 -16.31 -28.43
C LYS A 216 -19.47 -17.37 -27.66
N GLU A 217 -18.79 -18.06 -26.74
CA GLU A 217 -19.41 -19.10 -25.92
C GLU A 217 -20.43 -18.58 -24.90
N LEU A 218 -20.36 -17.28 -24.57
CA LEU A 218 -21.22 -16.66 -23.58
C LEU A 218 -22.70 -16.75 -23.95
N PHE A 219 -23.00 -16.57 -25.23
CA PHE A 219 -24.38 -16.44 -25.73
C PHE A 219 -25.02 -17.77 -26.15
N GLU A 220 -24.29 -18.88 -26.05
CA GLU A 220 -24.77 -20.20 -26.46
C GLU A 220 -25.42 -20.99 -25.29
N SER A 221 -25.45 -20.45 -24.05
CA SER A 221 -25.90 -21.20 -22.85
C SER A 221 -26.31 -20.29 -21.66
N GLU A 222 -26.74 -20.89 -20.53
CA GLU A 222 -27.00 -20.22 -19.23
C GLU A 222 -25.82 -19.38 -18.68
N LYS A 223 -24.65 -19.47 -19.33
CA LYS A 223 -23.45 -18.69 -19.07
C LYS A 223 -23.69 -17.18 -19.07
N TYR A 224 -24.61 -16.67 -19.90
CA TYR A 224 -24.89 -15.23 -19.98
C TYR A 224 -25.38 -14.63 -18.65
N MET A 225 -26.33 -15.27 -17.97
CA MET A 225 -26.82 -14.78 -16.67
C MET A 225 -25.71 -14.79 -15.60
N ARG A 226 -24.88 -15.84 -15.60
CA ARG A 226 -23.73 -15.93 -14.68
C ARG A 226 -22.72 -14.82 -14.94
N TYR A 227 -22.46 -14.51 -16.21
CA TYR A 227 -21.62 -13.37 -16.58
C TYR A 227 -22.23 -12.04 -16.13
N LEU A 228 -23.53 -11.79 -16.35
CA LEU A 228 -24.17 -10.56 -15.86
C LEU A 228 -24.09 -10.46 -14.34
N SER A 229 -24.17 -11.57 -13.62
CA SER A 229 -23.97 -11.60 -12.17
C SER A 229 -22.51 -11.28 -11.77
N VAL A 230 -21.49 -11.74 -12.50
CA VAL A 230 -20.09 -11.30 -12.30
C VAL A 230 -19.94 -9.82 -12.63
N MET A 231 -20.47 -9.39 -13.78
CA MET A 231 -20.41 -8.01 -14.25
C MET A 231 -21.06 -7.04 -13.27
N SER A 232 -22.18 -7.42 -12.63
CA SER A 232 -22.81 -6.59 -11.60
C SER A 232 -21.85 -6.28 -10.44
N ARG A 233 -21.01 -7.23 -10.02
CA ARG A 233 -20.04 -7.07 -8.93
C ARG A 233 -18.78 -6.34 -9.36
N PHE A 234 -18.34 -6.56 -10.59
CA PHE A 234 -17.14 -5.93 -11.17
C PHE A 234 -17.46 -4.83 -12.19
N HIS A 235 -18.57 -4.12 -12.00
CA HIS A 235 -19.08 -3.09 -12.93
C HIS A 235 -18.15 -1.87 -13.12
N ARG A 236 -17.04 -1.79 -12.36
CA ARG A 236 -15.97 -0.79 -12.52
C ARG A 236 -14.77 -1.29 -13.33
N TYR A 237 -14.74 -2.58 -13.65
CA TYR A 237 -13.71 -3.19 -14.49
C TYR A 237 -14.17 -3.20 -15.95
N SER A 238 -13.21 -3.16 -16.88
CA SER A 238 -13.49 -3.30 -18.30
C SER A 238 -14.17 -4.65 -18.61
N VAL A 239 -14.90 -4.72 -19.73
CA VAL A 239 -15.49 -5.97 -20.22
C VAL A 239 -14.45 -7.08 -20.34
N ASN A 240 -13.23 -6.74 -20.78
CA ASN A 240 -12.11 -7.69 -20.87
C ASN A 240 -11.73 -8.27 -19.51
N ASN A 241 -11.54 -7.42 -18.50
CA ASN A 241 -11.17 -7.90 -17.17
C ASN A 241 -12.34 -8.64 -16.49
N THR A 242 -13.57 -8.18 -16.71
CA THR A 242 -14.78 -8.85 -16.21
C THR A 242 -14.92 -10.24 -16.83
N MET A 243 -14.72 -10.37 -18.14
CA MET A 243 -14.72 -11.65 -18.86
C MET A 243 -13.60 -12.58 -18.37
N LEU A 244 -12.39 -12.05 -18.16
CA LEU A 244 -11.27 -12.83 -17.61
C LEU A 244 -11.56 -13.36 -16.20
N ILE A 245 -12.17 -12.54 -15.35
CA ILE A 245 -12.60 -12.98 -14.01
C ILE A 245 -13.67 -14.05 -14.14
N TYR A 246 -14.69 -13.84 -14.97
CA TYR A 246 -15.77 -14.81 -15.21
C TYR A 246 -15.25 -16.17 -15.69
N MET A 247 -14.33 -16.20 -16.66
CA MET A 247 -13.77 -17.44 -17.22
C MET A 247 -12.92 -18.22 -16.21
N GLN A 248 -12.28 -17.54 -15.25
CA GLN A 248 -11.36 -18.15 -14.29
C GLN A 248 -12.03 -18.47 -12.95
N LYS A 249 -12.92 -17.59 -12.47
CA LYS A 249 -13.59 -17.68 -11.16
C LYS A 249 -14.95 -16.95 -11.19
N PRO A 250 -16.01 -17.57 -11.71
CA PRO A 250 -17.32 -16.93 -11.88
C PRO A 250 -18.03 -16.62 -10.56
N ASP A 251 -17.61 -17.23 -9.45
CA ASP A 251 -18.08 -16.99 -8.10
C ASP A 251 -17.36 -15.82 -7.40
N ALA A 252 -16.29 -15.26 -7.99
CA ALA A 252 -15.50 -14.18 -7.38
C ALA A 252 -16.35 -12.96 -7.01
N THR A 253 -16.23 -12.48 -5.78
CA THR A 253 -17.03 -11.36 -5.24
C THR A 253 -16.23 -10.07 -5.14
N LEU A 254 -14.94 -10.16 -4.80
CA LEU A 254 -14.06 -9.01 -4.69
C LEU A 254 -12.64 -9.44 -4.99
N VAL A 255 -11.97 -8.78 -5.93
CA VAL A 255 -10.62 -9.12 -6.34
C VAL A 255 -9.63 -7.99 -6.06
N ALA A 256 -8.45 -8.35 -5.58
CA ALA A 256 -7.35 -7.42 -5.38
C ALA A 256 -6.00 -8.08 -5.63
N GLY A 257 -4.97 -7.27 -5.91
CA GLY A 257 -3.60 -7.76 -6.01
C GLY A 257 -3.09 -8.27 -4.66
N TYR A 258 -2.09 -9.16 -4.67
CA TYR A 258 -1.52 -9.76 -3.46
C TYR A 258 -1.15 -8.72 -2.39
N ASN A 259 -0.38 -7.70 -2.77
CA ASN A 259 0.02 -6.62 -1.87
C ASN A 259 -1.18 -5.80 -1.40
N LYS A 260 -2.19 -5.59 -2.25
CA LYS A 260 -3.39 -4.83 -1.85
C LYS A 260 -4.19 -5.57 -0.77
N TRP A 261 -4.30 -6.90 -0.87
CA TRP A 261 -4.88 -7.71 0.21
C TRP A 261 -4.11 -7.55 1.51
N LYS A 262 -2.78 -7.66 1.44
CA LYS A 262 -1.90 -7.58 2.61
C LYS A 262 -1.91 -6.19 3.25
N ASP A 263 -1.73 -5.15 2.44
CA ASP A 263 -1.39 -3.79 2.89
C ASP A 263 -2.65 -2.95 3.16
N GLN A 264 -3.76 -3.15 2.44
CA GLN A 264 -4.97 -2.32 2.58
C GLN A 264 -6.12 -3.01 3.29
N PHE A 265 -6.19 -4.34 3.21
CA PHE A 265 -7.30 -5.12 3.76
C PHE A 265 -6.88 -5.96 4.96
N GLU A 266 -5.59 -5.99 5.31
CA GLU A 266 -5.03 -6.85 6.37
C GLU A 266 -5.42 -8.33 6.20
N ARG A 267 -5.42 -8.79 4.94
CA ARG A 267 -5.71 -10.19 4.55
C ARG A 267 -4.53 -10.76 3.77
N HIS A 268 -4.23 -12.03 3.98
CA HIS A 268 -3.17 -12.73 3.25
C HIS A 268 -3.78 -13.81 2.35
N VAL A 269 -3.21 -13.99 1.16
CA VAL A 269 -3.65 -15.05 0.25
C VAL A 269 -3.23 -16.41 0.83
N LYS A 270 -4.18 -17.35 0.89
CA LYS A 270 -3.95 -18.71 1.39
C LYS A 270 -2.89 -19.43 0.56
N LYS A 271 -2.07 -20.24 1.22
CA LYS A 271 -1.00 -21.00 0.57
C LYS A 271 -1.60 -22.01 -0.43
N GLY A 272 -1.16 -21.97 -1.68
CA GLY A 272 -1.60 -22.89 -2.74
C GLY A 272 -2.69 -22.33 -3.65
N GLU A 273 -3.27 -21.16 -3.34
CA GLU A 273 -4.31 -20.53 -4.16
C GLU A 273 -3.79 -20.04 -5.53
N HIS A 274 -4.61 -20.22 -6.56
CA HIS A 274 -4.28 -19.78 -7.91
C HIS A 274 -4.81 -18.37 -8.20
N GLY A 275 -3.92 -17.48 -8.63
CA GLY A 275 -4.28 -16.11 -8.98
C GLY A 275 -5.03 -15.99 -10.32
N ILE A 276 -6.07 -15.17 -10.33
CA ILE A 276 -6.85 -14.75 -11.50
C ILE A 276 -6.01 -13.78 -12.33
N THR A 277 -5.84 -14.07 -13.61
CA THR A 277 -5.14 -13.18 -14.55
C THR A 277 -6.05 -12.04 -14.98
N ILE A 278 -5.59 -10.80 -14.82
CA ILE A 278 -6.24 -9.60 -15.40
C ILE A 278 -5.22 -8.77 -16.19
N ILE A 279 -5.70 -7.86 -17.03
CA ILE A 279 -4.87 -6.92 -17.78
C ILE A 279 -4.81 -5.60 -17.02
N ALA A 280 -3.60 -5.17 -16.63
CA ALA A 280 -3.39 -3.92 -15.93
C ALA A 280 -2.48 -2.95 -16.72
N PRO A 281 -2.78 -1.63 -16.70
CA PRO A 281 -1.87 -0.63 -17.24
C PRO A 281 -0.60 -0.59 -16.38
N THR A 282 0.55 -0.66 -17.04
CA THR A 282 1.88 -0.49 -16.46
C THR A 282 2.65 0.45 -17.37
N PRO A 283 2.22 1.71 -17.46
CA PRO A 283 2.86 2.67 -18.33
C PRO A 283 4.33 2.83 -17.96
N TYR A 284 5.17 3.11 -18.96
CA TYR A 284 6.59 3.38 -18.74
C TYR A 284 6.95 4.72 -19.34
N LYS A 285 7.86 5.43 -18.67
CA LYS A 285 8.33 6.73 -19.12
C LYS A 285 9.41 6.55 -20.18
N LYS A 286 9.28 7.26 -21.30
CA LYS A 286 10.28 7.31 -22.36
C LYS A 286 10.62 8.76 -22.64
N LYS A 287 11.92 9.08 -22.57
CA LYS A 287 12.43 10.37 -23.05
C LYS A 287 12.47 10.36 -24.57
N ILE A 288 11.83 11.34 -25.18
CA ILE A 288 11.86 11.55 -26.63
C ILE A 288 12.38 12.97 -26.87
N GLU A 289 13.26 13.10 -27.86
CA GLU A 289 13.71 14.40 -28.35
C GLU A 289 12.63 14.99 -29.28
N GLU A 290 11.96 16.04 -28.82
CA GLU A 290 10.94 16.75 -29.60
C GLU A 290 11.50 18.11 -30.04
N GLN A 291 11.10 18.61 -31.22
CA GLN A 291 11.54 19.93 -31.67
C GLN A 291 10.93 21.01 -30.79
N LYS A 292 11.74 21.93 -30.28
CA LYS A 292 11.28 23.02 -29.43
C LYS A 292 10.50 24.02 -30.27
N LEU A 293 9.19 24.13 -30.03
CA LEU A 293 8.31 25.02 -30.80
C LEU A 293 8.13 26.35 -30.08
N ASP A 294 8.06 27.43 -30.85
CA ASP A 294 7.75 28.77 -30.35
C ASP A 294 6.31 28.84 -29.81
N PRO A 295 6.06 29.38 -28.60
CA PRO A 295 4.75 29.32 -27.93
C PRO A 295 3.62 30.00 -28.70
N ASP A 296 3.93 31.04 -29.48
CA ASP A 296 2.92 31.84 -30.18
C ASP A 296 2.74 31.39 -31.64
N THR A 297 3.83 30.96 -32.28
CA THR A 297 3.83 30.63 -33.72
C THR A 297 3.83 29.14 -34.02
N LYS A 298 4.09 28.29 -33.03
CA LYS A 298 4.30 26.83 -33.15
C LYS A 298 5.36 26.42 -34.19
N ALA A 299 6.26 27.34 -34.58
CA ALA A 299 7.36 27.07 -35.50
C ALA A 299 8.58 26.51 -34.74
N PRO A 300 9.42 25.65 -35.36
CA PRO A 300 10.64 25.13 -34.72
C PRO A 300 11.62 26.26 -34.39
N ILE A 301 12.01 26.37 -33.13
CA ILE A 301 13.02 27.33 -32.67
C ILE A 301 14.37 26.86 -33.18
N LEU A 302 15.04 27.73 -33.93
CA LEU A 302 16.38 27.49 -34.48
C LEU A 302 17.44 28.09 -33.55
N ASP A 303 18.58 27.41 -33.42
CA ASP A 303 19.76 27.93 -32.75
C ASP A 303 20.48 28.99 -33.60
N LYS A 304 21.58 29.52 -33.06
CA LYS A 304 22.38 30.58 -33.70
C LYS A 304 22.99 30.15 -35.05
N ASP A 305 23.06 28.86 -35.31
CA ASP A 305 23.61 28.27 -36.53
C ASP A 305 22.51 27.80 -37.50
N GLY A 306 21.23 28.07 -37.19
CA GLY A 306 20.08 27.74 -38.04
C GLY A 306 19.61 26.28 -37.92
N LYS A 307 20.01 25.56 -36.86
CA LYS A 307 19.62 24.17 -36.60
C LYS A 307 18.49 24.12 -35.58
N ILE A 308 17.55 23.19 -35.77
CA ILE A 308 16.38 23.03 -34.88
C ILE A 308 16.84 22.61 -33.49
N ILE A 309 16.44 23.40 -32.48
CA ILE A 309 16.66 23.08 -31.06
C ILE A 309 15.69 21.96 -30.68
N THR A 310 16.21 20.85 -30.15
CA THR A 310 15.41 19.77 -29.59
C THR A 310 15.34 19.88 -28.06
N GLU A 311 14.20 19.53 -27.48
CA GLU A 311 13.95 19.46 -26.05
C GLU A 311 13.67 17.99 -25.67
N GLU A 312 14.30 17.50 -24.60
CA GLU A 312 13.98 16.17 -24.05
C GLU A 312 12.63 16.26 -23.31
N LYS A 313 11.57 15.69 -23.89
CA LYS A 313 10.27 15.55 -23.25
C LYS A 313 10.09 14.11 -22.78
N GLU A 314 9.74 13.94 -21.51
CA GLU A 314 9.37 12.65 -20.95
C GLU A 314 7.91 12.37 -21.27
N ILE A 315 7.64 11.38 -22.13
CA ILE A 315 6.28 10.92 -22.41
C ILE A 315 6.00 9.59 -21.72
N GLU A 316 4.77 9.43 -21.26
CA GLU A 316 4.29 8.19 -20.66
C GLU A 316 3.69 7.30 -21.76
N ILE A 317 4.32 6.16 -22.05
CA ILE A 317 3.83 5.23 -23.06
C ILE A 317 2.89 4.23 -22.37
N PRO A 318 1.61 4.16 -22.77
CA PRO A 318 0.68 3.18 -22.23
C PRO A 318 1.14 1.78 -22.63
N MET A 319 1.48 0.98 -21.62
CA MET A 319 1.80 -0.43 -21.79
C MET A 319 0.89 -1.23 -20.88
N PHE A 320 0.36 -2.36 -21.38
CA PHE A 320 -0.45 -3.27 -20.59
C PHE A 320 0.36 -4.53 -20.29
N ARG A 321 0.16 -5.12 -19.12
CA ARG A 321 0.72 -6.43 -18.81
C ARG A 321 -0.31 -7.31 -18.09
N PRO A 322 -0.24 -8.63 -18.29
CA PRO A 322 -1.01 -9.56 -17.48
C PRO A 322 -0.49 -9.55 -16.03
N VAL A 323 -1.37 -9.33 -15.07
CA VAL A 323 -1.07 -9.38 -13.63
C VAL A 323 -1.99 -10.38 -12.93
N LYS A 324 -1.60 -10.81 -11.73
CA LYS A 324 -2.36 -11.76 -10.91
C LYS A 324 -3.08 -11.03 -9.78
N VAL A 325 -4.38 -11.29 -9.65
CA VAL A 325 -5.23 -10.86 -8.54
C VAL A 325 -5.89 -12.08 -7.89
N PHE A 326 -6.39 -11.90 -6.69
CA PHE A 326 -6.98 -12.97 -5.89
C PHE A 326 -8.36 -12.52 -5.41
N ASP A 327 -9.31 -13.45 -5.37
CA ASP A 327 -10.61 -13.21 -4.77
C ASP A 327 -10.55 -13.24 -3.24
N VAL A 328 -11.45 -12.54 -2.56
CA VAL A 328 -11.54 -12.52 -1.09
C VAL A 328 -11.64 -13.91 -0.48
N SER A 329 -12.35 -14.86 -1.10
CA SER A 329 -12.48 -16.24 -0.61
C SER A 329 -11.12 -16.98 -0.54
N GLN A 330 -10.14 -16.53 -1.33
CA GLN A 330 -8.78 -17.06 -1.39
C GLN A 330 -7.87 -16.41 -0.34
N THR A 331 -8.41 -15.59 0.55
CA THR A 331 -7.65 -14.84 1.55
C THR A 331 -8.18 -15.10 2.95
N ASP A 332 -7.29 -15.08 3.94
CA ASP A 332 -7.60 -15.10 5.37
C ASP A 332 -7.15 -13.81 6.04
N GLY A 333 -7.87 -13.36 7.06
CA GLY A 333 -7.62 -12.11 7.78
C GLY A 333 -8.90 -11.44 8.24
N LYS A 334 -8.81 -10.16 8.62
CA LYS A 334 -9.93 -9.40 9.21
C LYS A 334 -11.16 -9.41 8.29
N PRO A 335 -12.38 -9.60 8.84
CA PRO A 335 -13.61 -9.55 8.04
C PRO A 335 -13.71 -8.19 7.35
N LEU A 336 -14.02 -8.21 6.05
CA LEU A 336 -14.20 -6.97 5.30
C LEU A 336 -15.52 -6.31 5.70
N PRO A 337 -15.59 -4.97 5.72
CA PRO A 337 -16.87 -4.29 5.82
C PRO A 337 -17.74 -4.68 4.63
N GLU A 338 -18.95 -5.17 4.89
CA GLU A 338 -19.91 -5.53 3.84
C GLU A 338 -20.34 -4.27 3.07
N LEU A 339 -20.17 -4.29 1.75
CA LEU A 339 -20.81 -3.32 0.86
C LEU A 339 -22.28 -3.70 0.75
N ALA A 340 -23.12 -2.98 1.51
CA ALA A 340 -24.56 -2.80 1.35
C ALA A 340 -25.42 -4.08 1.11
N SER A 341 -26.11 -4.49 2.18
CA SER A 341 -27.47 -5.07 2.19
C SER A 341 -27.82 -6.07 1.08
N SER A 342 -27.67 -7.36 1.34
CA SER A 342 -28.38 -8.41 0.61
C SER A 342 -29.88 -8.33 0.91
N LEU A 343 -30.69 -8.17 -0.13
CA LEU A 343 -32.13 -7.95 -0.01
C LEU A 343 -32.90 -9.23 -0.33
N SER A 344 -33.24 -10.02 0.68
CA SER A 344 -34.18 -11.12 0.48
C SER A 344 -35.63 -10.60 0.56
N GLY A 345 -36.29 -10.48 -0.59
CA GLY A 345 -37.75 -10.44 -0.69
C GLY A 345 -38.48 -9.09 -0.57
N ASN A 346 -37.86 -8.04 -0.01
CA ASN A 346 -38.39 -6.66 0.04
C ASN A 346 -37.27 -5.64 -0.23
N VAL A 347 -37.58 -4.48 -0.83
CA VAL A 347 -36.59 -3.41 -1.05
C VAL A 347 -36.51 -2.57 0.24
N PRO A 348 -35.43 -2.64 1.05
CA PRO A 348 -35.34 -1.83 2.25
C PRO A 348 -35.35 -0.37 1.87
N ASN A 349 -36.12 0.38 2.64
CA ASN A 349 -36.38 1.79 2.37
C ASN A 349 -36.85 1.99 0.93
N TYR A 350 -37.77 1.14 0.44
CA TYR A 350 -38.36 1.19 -0.91
C TYR A 350 -38.64 2.62 -1.38
N GLU A 351 -39.22 3.48 -0.54
CA GLU A 351 -39.46 4.88 -0.89
C GLU A 351 -38.18 5.71 -1.14
N ALA A 352 -37.14 5.51 -0.33
CA ALA A 352 -35.85 6.16 -0.51
C ALA A 352 -35.13 5.61 -1.75
N PHE A 353 -35.23 4.31 -2.01
CA PHE A 353 -34.66 3.68 -3.20
C PHE A 353 -35.37 4.12 -4.49
N MET A 354 -36.71 4.16 -4.50
CA MET A 354 -37.49 4.70 -5.61
C MET A 354 -37.21 6.17 -5.85
N GLU A 355 -36.96 6.95 -4.79
CA GLU A 355 -36.54 8.34 -4.93
C GLU A 355 -35.13 8.46 -5.53
N ALA A 356 -34.20 7.57 -5.15
CA ALA A 356 -32.89 7.51 -5.79
C ALA A 356 -33.03 7.17 -7.29
N LEU A 357 -33.90 6.22 -7.67
CA LEU A 357 -34.20 5.93 -9.08
C LEU A 357 -34.78 7.14 -9.81
N ARG A 358 -35.68 7.91 -9.19
CA ARG A 358 -36.21 9.15 -9.78
C ARG A 358 -35.12 10.21 -9.99
N ARG A 359 -34.18 10.36 -9.05
CA ARG A 359 -33.04 11.28 -9.17
C ARG A 359 -32.03 10.83 -10.24
N SER A 360 -31.89 9.51 -10.44
CA SER A 360 -30.99 8.92 -11.45
C SER A 360 -31.60 8.86 -12.86
N ALA A 361 -32.91 8.99 -13.00
CA ALA A 361 -33.62 8.92 -14.28
C ALA A 361 -33.44 10.21 -15.10
N PRO A 362 -33.13 10.12 -16.41
CA PRO A 362 -33.05 11.28 -17.30
C PRO A 362 -34.39 12.01 -17.49
N VAL A 363 -35.50 11.28 -17.33
CA VAL A 363 -36.86 11.76 -17.59
C VAL A 363 -37.79 11.44 -16.40
N PRO A 364 -38.89 12.18 -16.22
CA PRO A 364 -39.83 11.94 -15.14
C PRO A 364 -40.46 10.54 -15.19
N ILE A 365 -40.61 9.93 -14.02
CA ILE A 365 -41.23 8.62 -13.82
C ILE A 365 -42.67 8.83 -13.32
N THR A 366 -43.66 8.30 -14.05
CA THR A 366 -45.08 8.37 -13.71
C THR A 366 -45.68 6.97 -13.56
N PHE A 367 -46.69 6.85 -12.70
CA PHE A 367 -47.41 5.58 -12.50
C PHE A 367 -48.77 5.65 -13.18
N GLU A 368 -49.06 4.69 -14.06
CA GLU A 368 -50.29 4.67 -14.87
C GLU A 368 -50.99 3.29 -14.79
N ALA A 369 -52.30 3.27 -15.06
CA ALA A 369 -53.03 2.02 -15.19
C ALA A 369 -52.71 1.39 -16.57
N MET A 370 -52.21 0.15 -16.56
CA MET A 370 -51.77 -0.57 -17.77
C MET A 370 -52.31 -2.00 -17.79
N ALA A 371 -52.23 -2.65 -18.95
CA ALA A 371 -52.57 -4.06 -19.10
C ALA A 371 -51.62 -4.96 -18.29
N ALA A 372 -52.09 -6.16 -17.92
CA ALA A 372 -51.36 -7.02 -16.98
C ALA A 372 -50.03 -7.60 -17.51
N ASP A 373 -49.86 -7.56 -18.83
CA ASP A 373 -48.72 -8.01 -19.62
C ASP A 373 -47.69 -6.91 -19.90
N THR A 374 -47.96 -5.67 -19.45
CA THR A 374 -47.08 -4.52 -19.67
C THR A 374 -46.68 -3.91 -18.33
N ASP A 375 -45.42 -4.06 -17.95
CA ASP A 375 -44.91 -3.57 -16.66
C ASP A 375 -44.55 -2.08 -16.70
N GLY A 376 -44.12 -1.58 -17.86
CA GLY A 376 -43.82 -0.18 -18.10
C GLY A 376 -43.52 0.10 -19.57
N TYR A 377 -43.30 1.37 -19.87
CA TYR A 377 -42.72 1.80 -21.14
C TYR A 377 -42.09 3.18 -21.02
N PHE A 378 -41.00 3.40 -21.74
CA PHE A 378 -40.42 4.70 -22.01
C PHE A 378 -41.06 5.33 -23.25
N SER A 379 -41.50 6.60 -23.13
CA SER A 379 -42.05 7.37 -24.24
C SER A 379 -41.06 8.42 -24.71
N ALA A 380 -40.38 8.14 -25.83
CA ALA A 380 -39.49 9.11 -26.49
C ALA A 380 -40.24 10.38 -26.95
N ASP A 381 -41.49 10.27 -27.42
CA ASP A 381 -42.27 11.43 -27.87
C ASP A 381 -42.66 12.38 -26.72
N HIS A 382 -42.93 11.84 -25.52
CA HIS A 382 -43.37 12.62 -24.35
C HIS A 382 -42.26 12.83 -23.31
N GLN A 383 -41.06 12.30 -23.53
CA GLN A 383 -39.92 12.33 -22.60
C GLN A 383 -40.35 11.96 -21.18
N LYS A 384 -41.00 10.79 -21.02
CA LYS A 384 -41.43 10.25 -19.73
C LYS A 384 -41.28 8.73 -19.67
N ILE A 385 -41.07 8.21 -18.47
CA ILE A 385 -41.17 6.79 -18.15
C ILE A 385 -42.52 6.55 -17.47
N ALA A 386 -43.31 5.62 -17.99
CA ALA A 386 -44.56 5.22 -17.39
C ALA A 386 -44.44 3.78 -16.84
N VAL A 387 -44.76 3.58 -15.57
CA VAL A 387 -44.70 2.27 -14.89
C VAL A 387 -46.10 1.87 -14.43
N ARG A 388 -46.44 0.59 -14.53
CA ARG A 388 -47.77 0.07 -14.16
C ARG A 388 -48.02 0.21 -12.66
N GLN A 389 -49.21 0.69 -12.31
CA GLN A 389 -49.68 0.76 -10.92
C GLN A 389 -50.04 -0.63 -10.37
N GLY A 390 -49.73 -0.87 -9.09
CA GLY A 390 -50.18 -2.06 -8.34
C GLY A 390 -49.33 -3.32 -8.52
N MET A 391 -48.11 -3.21 -9.07
CA MET A 391 -47.12 -4.29 -9.10
C MET A 391 -46.42 -4.46 -7.75
N SER A 392 -45.75 -5.59 -7.51
CA SER A 392 -44.88 -5.77 -6.34
C SER A 392 -43.71 -4.78 -6.35
N GLU A 393 -43.09 -4.52 -5.20
CA GLU A 393 -41.93 -3.62 -5.09
C GLU A 393 -40.79 -4.05 -6.03
N VAL A 394 -40.48 -5.35 -6.06
CA VAL A 394 -39.44 -5.96 -6.89
C VAL A 394 -39.74 -5.78 -8.38
N GLN A 395 -40.96 -6.09 -8.82
CA GLN A 395 -41.39 -5.89 -10.21
C GLN A 395 -41.35 -4.41 -10.61
N THR A 396 -41.80 -3.53 -9.71
CA THR A 396 -41.81 -2.09 -9.94
C THR A 396 -40.39 -1.55 -10.12
N VAL A 397 -39.45 -1.95 -9.26
CA VAL A 397 -38.05 -1.54 -9.39
C VAL A 397 -37.45 -2.08 -10.67
N SER A 398 -37.61 -3.36 -10.97
CA SER A 398 -37.03 -3.99 -12.17
C SER A 398 -37.56 -3.34 -13.45
N ALA A 399 -38.88 -3.10 -13.54
CA ALA A 399 -39.48 -2.39 -14.65
C ALA A 399 -38.98 -0.94 -14.74
N THR A 400 -38.87 -0.24 -13.61
CA THR A 400 -38.37 1.14 -13.59
C THR A 400 -36.93 1.23 -14.10
N VAL A 401 -36.04 0.35 -13.64
CA VAL A 401 -34.64 0.31 -14.07
C VAL A 401 -34.54 -0.04 -15.56
N HIS A 402 -35.36 -0.97 -16.04
CA HIS A 402 -35.48 -1.32 -17.47
C HIS A 402 -35.86 -0.11 -18.32
N GLU A 403 -36.89 0.65 -17.91
CA GLU A 403 -37.31 1.84 -18.64
C GLU A 403 -36.31 3.00 -18.52
N ILE A 404 -35.58 3.11 -17.41
CA ILE A 404 -34.45 4.05 -17.29
C ILE A 404 -33.36 3.67 -18.30
N ALA A 405 -33.04 2.39 -18.46
CA ALA A 405 -32.07 1.93 -19.44
C ALA A 405 -32.52 2.31 -20.87
N HIS A 406 -33.79 2.08 -21.22
CA HIS A 406 -34.38 2.54 -22.48
C HIS A 406 -34.26 4.06 -22.66
N SER A 407 -34.54 4.85 -21.62
CA SER A 407 -34.42 6.31 -21.69
C SER A 407 -32.97 6.82 -21.80
N LYS A 408 -31.98 6.07 -21.31
CA LYS A 408 -30.56 6.43 -21.40
C LYS A 408 -29.94 6.01 -22.73
N LEU A 409 -30.34 4.86 -23.27
CA LEU A 409 -29.74 4.27 -24.47
C LEU A 409 -30.51 4.59 -25.75
N HIS A 410 -31.85 4.56 -25.68
CA HIS A 410 -32.73 4.48 -26.84
C HIS A 410 -33.67 5.68 -26.96
N ASN A 411 -33.34 6.78 -26.26
CA ASN A 411 -34.04 8.07 -26.37
C ASN A 411 -33.69 8.83 -27.65
N GLN A 412 -34.11 8.25 -28.77
CA GLN A 412 -34.03 8.90 -30.07
C GLN A 412 -35.26 9.80 -30.22
N LYS A 413 -35.11 11.10 -30.00
CA LYS A 413 -36.08 12.07 -30.54
C LYS A 413 -36.26 11.78 -32.04
N LYS A 414 -37.46 11.90 -32.61
CA LYS A 414 -37.62 11.88 -34.07
C LYS A 414 -36.78 13.01 -34.65
N ILE A 415 -35.62 12.67 -35.19
CA ILE A 415 -34.72 13.64 -35.81
C ILE A 415 -35.34 14.03 -37.16
N GLN A 416 -36.03 15.16 -37.20
CA GLN A 416 -36.35 15.85 -38.44
C GLN A 416 -35.29 16.90 -38.68
N ILE A 417 -34.31 16.60 -39.55
CA ILE A 417 -33.27 17.55 -39.94
C ILE A 417 -33.82 18.43 -41.06
N ALA A 418 -33.93 19.73 -40.80
CA ALA A 418 -34.21 20.69 -41.86
C ALA A 418 -32.97 20.81 -42.75
N ASN A 419 -33.11 20.50 -44.06
CA ASN A 419 -32.03 20.46 -45.06
C ASN A 419 -30.97 19.36 -44.81
N ASP A 420 -31.41 18.10 -44.85
CA ASP A 420 -30.54 16.91 -44.70
C ASP A 420 -29.64 16.72 -45.94
N GLU A 421 -28.47 17.36 -45.92
CA GLU A 421 -27.46 17.28 -46.99
C GLU A 421 -26.81 15.88 -47.06
N LYS A 422 -26.28 15.51 -48.23
CA LYS A 422 -25.54 14.26 -48.40
C LYS A 422 -24.09 14.44 -47.96
N TYR A 423 -23.66 13.57 -47.05
CA TYR A 423 -22.29 13.48 -46.59
C TYR A 423 -21.62 12.25 -47.19
N GLN A 424 -20.30 12.24 -47.23
CA GLN A 424 -19.54 11.08 -47.67
C GLN A 424 -19.32 10.13 -46.48
N GLU A 425 -19.55 8.84 -46.67
CA GLU A 425 -19.33 7.86 -45.62
C GLU A 425 -17.84 7.61 -45.40
N ILE A 426 -17.47 7.56 -44.13
CA ILE A 426 -16.11 7.32 -43.67
C ILE A 426 -16.11 6.34 -42.49
N GLU A 427 -14.95 5.76 -42.25
CA GLU A 427 -14.61 5.05 -41.02
C GLU A 427 -13.42 5.77 -40.38
N LEU A 428 -13.63 6.35 -39.20
CA LEU A 428 -12.64 7.12 -38.46
C LEU A 428 -12.27 6.36 -37.18
N PHE A 429 -11.03 5.89 -37.08
CA PHE A 429 -10.55 5.01 -36.00
C PHE A 429 -11.49 3.82 -35.75
N ASP A 430 -11.90 3.14 -36.83
CA ASP A 430 -12.82 1.98 -36.82
C ASP A 430 -14.28 2.31 -36.41
N ASN A 431 -14.62 3.60 -36.32
CA ASN A 431 -15.98 4.10 -36.06
C ASN A 431 -16.63 4.62 -37.35
N PRO A 432 -17.86 4.18 -37.69
CA PRO A 432 -18.58 4.72 -38.83
C PRO A 432 -18.90 6.20 -38.62
N GLY A 433 -18.79 6.99 -39.67
CA GLY A 433 -19.02 8.43 -39.61
C GLY A 433 -19.37 9.02 -40.96
N LEU A 434 -19.68 10.31 -40.93
CA LEU A 434 -19.99 11.11 -42.11
C LEU A 434 -18.98 12.24 -42.26
N PHE A 435 -18.46 12.44 -43.46
CA PHE A 435 -17.50 13.47 -43.80
C PHE A 435 -18.12 14.56 -44.68
N SER A 436 -17.73 15.79 -44.40
CA SER A 436 -17.97 16.96 -45.24
C SER A 436 -16.66 17.69 -45.54
N ASN A 437 -16.48 18.09 -46.80
CA ASN A 437 -15.41 19.02 -47.19
C ASN A 437 -15.59 20.42 -46.57
N GLY A 438 -16.79 20.75 -46.10
CA GLY A 438 -17.12 22.05 -45.50
C GLY A 438 -17.20 21.99 -43.97
N ARG A 439 -17.43 23.16 -43.36
CA ARG A 439 -17.73 23.25 -41.93
C ARG A 439 -19.19 22.92 -41.66
N ILE A 440 -19.43 22.16 -40.61
CA ILE A 440 -20.79 21.80 -40.17
C ILE A 440 -21.19 22.70 -39.00
N ALA A 441 -22.41 23.26 -39.08
CA ALA A 441 -22.97 24.09 -38.02
C ALA A 441 -23.39 23.20 -36.84
N ARG A 442 -22.67 23.32 -35.71
CA ARG A 442 -22.86 22.46 -34.53
C ARG A 442 -24.17 22.72 -33.80
N ASP A 443 -24.65 23.97 -33.84
CA ASP A 443 -25.87 24.40 -33.15
C ASP A 443 -27.15 23.71 -33.65
N ASN A 444 -27.10 23.12 -34.86
CA ASN A 444 -28.23 22.45 -35.50
C ASN A 444 -28.10 20.92 -35.50
N LEU A 445 -27.06 20.37 -34.87
CA LEU A 445 -26.87 18.92 -34.83
C LEU A 445 -27.84 18.27 -33.83
N PRO A 446 -28.39 17.09 -34.16
CA PRO A 446 -29.19 16.34 -33.21
C PRO A 446 -28.39 15.95 -31.98
N GLU A 447 -29.09 15.86 -30.84
CA GLU A 447 -28.51 15.39 -29.59
C GLU A 447 -27.97 13.95 -29.77
N GLY A 448 -26.71 13.73 -29.37
CA GLY A 448 -26.01 12.46 -29.60
C GLY A 448 -25.19 12.38 -30.90
N VAL A 449 -25.15 13.43 -31.72
CA VAL A 449 -24.24 13.55 -32.87
C VAL A 449 -23.06 14.45 -32.52
N TYR A 450 -21.85 13.91 -32.61
CA TYR A 450 -20.60 14.61 -32.31
C TYR A 450 -19.96 15.11 -33.60
N CYS A 451 -19.46 16.34 -33.59
CA CYS A 451 -18.80 16.96 -34.74
C CYS A 451 -17.36 17.32 -34.41
N TYR A 452 -16.43 16.80 -35.21
CA TYR A 452 -15.01 17.11 -35.12
C TYR A 452 -14.51 17.71 -36.44
N ASP A 453 -13.39 18.44 -36.37
CA ASP A 453 -12.74 19.01 -37.54
C ASP A 453 -11.45 18.23 -37.84
N LEU A 454 -11.20 17.96 -39.11
CA LEU A 454 -9.94 17.41 -39.59
C LEU A 454 -8.98 18.54 -39.91
N ARG A 455 -7.76 18.44 -39.38
CA ARG A 455 -6.67 19.35 -39.70
C ARG A 455 -5.80 18.76 -40.79
N GLY A 456 -5.53 19.55 -41.81
CA GLY A 456 -4.61 19.25 -42.89
C GLY A 456 -3.15 19.48 -42.51
N SER A 457 -2.25 18.81 -43.24
CA SER A 457 -0.81 19.03 -43.17
C SER A 457 -0.46 20.48 -43.48
N ASP A 458 0.62 20.99 -42.89
CA ASP A 458 1.15 22.32 -43.21
C ASP A 458 1.74 22.38 -44.64
N TYR A 459 2.08 21.22 -45.22
CA TYR A 459 2.58 21.09 -46.59
C TYR A 459 1.47 20.85 -47.62
N ASP A 460 0.44 20.09 -47.23
CA ASP A 460 -0.78 19.87 -48.02
C ASP A 460 -2.01 20.04 -47.12
N PRO A 461 -2.66 21.22 -47.13
CA PRO A 461 -3.86 21.46 -46.34
C PRO A 461 -5.03 20.53 -46.65
N GLY A 462 -5.01 19.83 -47.80
CA GLY A 462 -6.00 18.83 -48.19
C GLY A 462 -5.71 17.43 -47.64
N GLU A 463 -4.53 17.18 -47.08
CA GLU A 463 -4.13 15.89 -46.50
C GLU A 463 -4.39 15.88 -44.99
N PRO A 464 -5.42 15.17 -44.48
CA PRO A 464 -5.74 15.16 -43.06
C PRO A 464 -4.64 14.48 -42.25
N VAL A 465 -4.09 15.18 -41.25
CA VAL A 465 -3.04 14.68 -40.35
C VAL A 465 -3.52 14.45 -38.93
N CYS A 466 -4.56 15.16 -38.47
CA CYS A 466 -5.14 14.93 -37.15
C CYS A 466 -6.62 15.36 -37.06
N VAL A 467 -7.29 14.84 -36.03
CA VAL A 467 -8.66 15.18 -35.65
C VAL A 467 -8.59 16.10 -34.43
N GLU A 468 -9.27 17.25 -34.47
CA GLU A 468 -9.39 18.19 -33.35
C GLU A 468 -10.87 18.54 -33.10
N GLU A 469 -11.20 18.98 -31.89
CA GLU A 469 -12.56 19.46 -31.60
C GLU A 469 -12.93 20.67 -32.46
N ARG A 470 -11.98 21.55 -32.80
CA ARG A 470 -12.19 22.66 -33.73
C ARG A 470 -10.86 23.10 -34.35
N VAL A 471 -10.79 23.11 -35.67
CA VAL A 471 -9.58 23.51 -36.40
C VAL A 471 -9.73 24.95 -36.87
N VAL A 472 -8.82 25.82 -36.46
CA VAL A 472 -8.82 27.25 -36.85
C VAL A 472 -8.05 27.49 -38.14
N VAL A 473 -6.92 26.79 -38.33
CA VAL A 473 -5.99 26.92 -39.47
C VAL A 473 -5.75 25.54 -40.08
N ASN A 474 -5.68 25.46 -41.41
CA ASN A 474 -5.55 24.21 -42.17
C ASN A 474 -6.73 23.26 -41.94
N HIS A 475 -7.97 23.75 -42.07
CA HIS A 475 -9.18 22.89 -42.02
C HIS A 475 -9.27 22.06 -43.30
N ALA A 476 -9.22 20.74 -43.15
CA ALA A 476 -9.28 19.76 -44.25
C ALA A 476 -10.70 19.17 -44.42
N GLY A 477 -11.55 19.28 -43.41
CA GLY A 477 -12.94 18.81 -43.47
C GLY A 477 -13.56 18.69 -42.08
N SER A 478 -14.83 18.31 -42.03
CA SER A 478 -15.55 18.05 -40.77
C SER A 478 -16.13 16.65 -40.80
N VAL A 479 -16.17 16.00 -39.64
CA VAL A 479 -16.67 14.64 -39.47
C VAL A 479 -17.77 14.61 -38.42
N LEU A 480 -18.82 13.83 -38.69
CA LEU A 480 -19.91 13.53 -37.77
C LEU A 480 -19.81 12.08 -37.33
N LEU A 481 -19.95 11.86 -36.03
CA LEU A 481 -19.95 10.55 -35.40
C LEU A 481 -21.16 10.42 -34.47
N THR A 482 -21.64 9.19 -34.28
CA THR A 482 -22.64 8.84 -33.27
C THR A 482 -22.02 8.53 -31.90
N GLU A 483 -20.71 8.34 -31.86
CA GLU A 483 -19.94 8.11 -30.64
C GLU A 483 -18.86 9.18 -30.46
N PRO A 484 -18.62 9.67 -29.23
CA PRO A 484 -17.60 10.69 -28.98
C PRO A 484 -16.20 10.07 -29.09
N LEU A 485 -15.27 10.84 -29.65
CA LEU A 485 -13.84 10.49 -29.64
C LEU A 485 -13.20 10.91 -28.31
N GLU A 486 -12.39 10.00 -27.74
CA GLU A 486 -11.50 10.31 -26.63
C GLU A 486 -10.25 11.02 -27.17
N LEU A 487 -10.26 12.36 -27.14
CA LEU A 487 -9.11 13.17 -27.55
C LEU A 487 -7.99 13.12 -26.48
N ALA A 488 -6.73 13.19 -26.91
CA ALA A 488 -5.59 13.28 -25.99
C ALA A 488 -5.59 14.61 -25.20
N GLU A 489 -4.74 14.74 -24.18
CA GLU A 489 -4.66 15.95 -23.33
C GLU A 489 -4.38 17.25 -24.12
N ASP A 490 -3.75 17.15 -25.29
CA ASP A 490 -3.50 18.27 -26.19
C ASP A 490 -4.71 18.62 -27.09
N GLY A 491 -5.81 17.88 -26.96
CA GLY A 491 -7.05 18.04 -27.71
C GLY A 491 -7.03 17.45 -29.12
N ARG A 492 -6.06 16.57 -29.44
CA ARG A 492 -5.81 16.08 -30.81
C ARG A 492 -5.67 14.57 -30.89
N LEU A 493 -6.08 14.01 -32.02
CA LEU A 493 -5.81 12.61 -32.38
C LEU A 493 -5.09 12.53 -33.73
N MET A 494 -3.90 11.95 -33.75
CA MET A 494 -3.08 11.85 -34.97
C MET A 494 -3.61 10.74 -35.89
N LEU A 495 -3.71 11.06 -37.18
CA LEU A 495 -4.00 10.10 -38.24
C LEU A 495 -2.67 9.50 -38.73
N THR A 496 -2.63 8.18 -38.91
CA THR A 496 -1.46 7.44 -39.43
C THR A 496 -1.84 6.68 -40.69
N GLU A 497 -0.85 6.29 -41.51
CA GLU A 497 -1.09 5.53 -42.75
C GLU A 497 -1.85 4.21 -42.52
N GLU A 498 -1.71 3.59 -41.35
CA GLU A 498 -2.36 2.31 -41.00
C GLU A 498 -3.66 2.47 -40.20
N LYS A 499 -3.86 3.60 -39.52
CA LYS A 499 -5.03 3.87 -38.68
C LYS A 499 -5.38 5.35 -38.67
N GLY A 500 -6.61 5.68 -38.99
CA GLY A 500 -7.07 7.05 -38.85
C GLY A 500 -8.40 7.31 -39.53
N LEU A 501 -8.40 7.42 -40.86
CA LEU A 501 -9.54 7.87 -41.65
C LEU A 501 -9.60 7.10 -42.96
N ASN A 502 -10.68 6.34 -43.16
CA ASN A 502 -10.93 5.57 -44.38
C ASN A 502 -12.20 6.06 -45.05
N PHE A 503 -12.15 6.33 -46.35
CA PHE A 503 -13.34 6.65 -47.12
C PHE A 503 -13.95 5.36 -47.67
N THR A 504 -15.15 5.00 -47.20
CA THR A 504 -15.83 3.75 -47.57
C THR A 504 -16.52 3.85 -48.94
N GLY A 505 -16.59 5.05 -49.52
CA GLY A 505 -17.05 5.31 -50.88
C GLY A 505 -18.56 5.49 -51.03
N GLY A 506 -19.33 5.42 -49.93
CA GLY A 506 -20.76 5.68 -49.88
C GLY A 506 -21.12 7.16 -49.68
N PHE A 507 -22.37 7.52 -49.93
CA PHE A 507 -22.95 8.82 -49.55
C PHE A 507 -24.33 8.58 -48.93
N SER A 508 -24.48 8.98 -47.68
CA SER A 508 -25.74 8.97 -46.94
C SER A 508 -26.07 10.36 -46.42
N THR A 509 -27.35 10.60 -46.18
CA THR A 509 -27.76 11.77 -45.41
C THR A 509 -27.61 11.49 -43.91
N LEU A 510 -27.57 12.52 -43.07
CA LEU A 510 -27.44 12.30 -41.62
C LEU A 510 -28.65 11.52 -41.07
N THR A 511 -29.85 11.72 -41.63
CA THR A 511 -31.02 10.89 -41.26
C THR A 511 -30.85 9.43 -41.67
N GLN A 512 -30.36 9.15 -42.89
CA GLN A 512 -30.13 7.78 -43.37
C GLN A 512 -29.07 7.08 -42.53
N PHE A 513 -27.95 7.76 -42.27
CA PHE A 513 -26.86 7.26 -41.44
C PHE A 513 -27.34 6.92 -40.03
N LEU A 514 -28.08 7.82 -39.37
CA LEU A 514 -28.63 7.57 -38.03
C LEU A 514 -29.68 6.45 -38.03
N GLN A 515 -30.39 6.24 -39.15
CA GLN A 515 -31.36 5.17 -39.30
C GLN A 515 -30.70 3.81 -39.57
N GLU A 516 -29.57 3.78 -40.27
CA GLU A 516 -28.74 2.59 -40.49
C GLU A 516 -27.93 2.19 -39.25
N GLN A 517 -27.52 3.17 -38.43
CA GLN A 517 -26.94 2.93 -37.11
C GLN A 517 -27.98 2.56 -36.05
N LYS A 518 -29.28 2.54 -36.41
CA LYS A 518 -30.33 2.18 -35.48
C LYS A 518 -30.25 0.71 -35.14
N LYS A 519 -30.00 0.41 -33.86
CA LYS A 519 -30.03 -0.95 -33.33
C LYS A 519 -31.40 -1.57 -33.60
N ASP A 520 -31.40 -2.85 -33.94
CA ASP A 520 -32.65 -3.58 -34.06
C ASP A 520 -33.31 -3.68 -32.69
N ARG A 521 -34.64 -3.71 -32.66
CA ARG A 521 -35.41 -3.71 -31.41
C ARG A 521 -35.01 -4.85 -30.48
N HIS A 522 -34.61 -6.02 -30.98
CA HIS A 522 -34.19 -7.11 -30.10
C HIS A 522 -32.88 -6.76 -29.39
N THR A 523 -31.93 -6.10 -30.04
CA THR A 523 -30.72 -5.57 -29.38
C THR A 523 -31.05 -4.51 -28.34
N GLU A 524 -31.97 -3.60 -28.65
CA GLU A 524 -32.39 -2.58 -27.68
C GLU A 524 -32.96 -3.21 -26.39
N GLU A 525 -33.83 -4.21 -26.54
CA GLU A 525 -34.42 -4.95 -25.40
C GLU A 525 -33.38 -5.81 -24.67
N VAL A 526 -32.50 -6.55 -25.37
CA VAL A 526 -31.42 -7.32 -24.70
C VAL A 526 -30.54 -6.42 -23.86
N GLU A 527 -30.13 -5.26 -24.38
CA GLU A 527 -29.32 -4.31 -23.63
C GLU A 527 -30.05 -3.77 -22.40
N ALA A 528 -31.32 -3.36 -22.55
CA ALA A 528 -32.14 -2.83 -21.46
C ALA A 528 -32.41 -3.89 -20.37
N GLU A 529 -32.79 -5.11 -20.75
CA GLU A 529 -33.01 -6.21 -19.82
C GLU A 529 -31.73 -6.59 -19.09
N SER A 530 -30.60 -6.65 -19.79
CA SER A 530 -29.29 -6.99 -19.20
C SER A 530 -28.83 -5.94 -18.19
N ILE A 531 -29.07 -4.66 -18.48
CA ILE A 531 -28.80 -3.57 -17.54
C ILE A 531 -29.71 -3.67 -16.32
N SER A 532 -31.02 -3.90 -16.53
CA SER A 532 -31.98 -4.07 -15.44
C SER A 532 -31.59 -5.23 -14.52
N TYR A 533 -31.26 -6.39 -15.11
CA TYR A 533 -30.79 -7.55 -14.36
C TYR A 533 -29.51 -7.26 -13.57
N ALA A 534 -28.50 -6.65 -14.20
CA ALA A 534 -27.23 -6.37 -13.54
C ALA A 534 -27.37 -5.37 -12.37
N VAL A 535 -28.17 -4.32 -12.55
CA VAL A 535 -28.44 -3.32 -11.52
C VAL A 535 -29.26 -3.92 -10.38
N CYS A 536 -30.32 -4.68 -10.68
CA CYS A 536 -31.11 -5.36 -9.66
C CYS A 536 -30.27 -6.35 -8.88
N LYS A 537 -29.44 -7.16 -9.57
CA LYS A 537 -28.54 -8.13 -8.94
C LYS A 537 -27.52 -7.46 -8.02
N TYR A 538 -26.98 -6.30 -8.40
CA TYR A 538 -26.06 -5.53 -7.57
C TYR A 538 -26.69 -5.11 -6.24
N PHE A 539 -27.94 -4.63 -6.27
CA PHE A 539 -28.70 -4.26 -5.08
C PHE A 539 -29.35 -5.47 -4.38
N GLY A 540 -29.03 -6.71 -4.77
CA GLY A 540 -29.58 -7.91 -4.15
C GLY A 540 -31.06 -8.17 -4.46
N ILE A 541 -31.64 -7.51 -5.46
CA ILE A 541 -33.04 -7.68 -5.86
C ILE A 541 -33.15 -8.90 -6.79
N GLU A 542 -33.85 -9.94 -6.35
CA GLU A 542 -34.05 -11.15 -7.14
C GLU A 542 -35.06 -10.94 -8.28
N THR A 543 -34.56 -10.82 -9.49
CA THR A 543 -35.36 -10.86 -10.73
C THR A 543 -35.51 -12.30 -11.21
N GLY A 544 -36.71 -12.71 -11.62
CA GLY A 544 -37.01 -14.11 -11.98
C GLY A 544 -36.17 -14.66 -13.15
N GLU A 545 -35.99 -16.00 -13.18
CA GLU A 545 -35.12 -16.72 -14.12
C GLU A 545 -35.61 -16.74 -15.59
N ASN A 546 -36.86 -16.32 -15.86
CA ASN A 546 -37.50 -16.44 -17.16
C ASN A 546 -37.26 -15.27 -18.14
N SER A 547 -36.46 -14.25 -17.78
CA SER A 547 -36.33 -13.04 -18.61
C SER A 547 -35.56 -13.28 -19.91
N PHE A 548 -34.59 -14.20 -19.95
CA PHE A 548 -33.58 -14.24 -21.03
C PHE A 548 -33.66 -15.42 -22.01
N GLY A 549 -34.83 -16.06 -22.15
CA GLY A 549 -34.98 -17.27 -22.99
C GLY A 549 -34.68 -17.07 -24.50
N TYR A 550 -34.55 -15.83 -24.95
CA TYR A 550 -34.35 -15.46 -26.35
C TYR A 550 -32.92 -14.99 -26.70
N ILE A 551 -31.99 -14.99 -25.74
CA ILE A 551 -30.61 -14.53 -25.95
C ILE A 551 -29.88 -15.34 -27.02
N ALA A 552 -29.98 -16.67 -26.96
CA ALA A 552 -29.29 -17.54 -27.91
C ALA A 552 -29.74 -17.31 -29.36
N SER A 553 -31.03 -16.98 -29.55
CA SER A 553 -31.55 -16.57 -30.86
C SER A 553 -31.10 -15.16 -31.26
N TRP A 554 -30.96 -14.24 -30.30
CA TRP A 554 -30.50 -12.88 -30.58
C TRP A 554 -29.04 -12.82 -31.01
N SER A 555 -28.17 -13.64 -30.41
CA SER A 555 -26.75 -13.70 -30.77
C SER A 555 -26.49 -14.40 -32.10
N GLN A 556 -27.45 -15.17 -32.60
CA GLN A 556 -27.29 -15.97 -33.81
C GLN A 556 -27.16 -15.07 -35.04
N GLY A 557 -25.99 -15.09 -35.67
CA GLY A 557 -25.70 -14.31 -36.88
C GLY A 557 -25.11 -12.92 -36.64
N LYS A 558 -24.88 -12.54 -35.37
CA LYS A 558 -24.14 -11.31 -35.03
C LYS A 558 -22.64 -11.52 -35.11
N GLU A 559 -21.92 -10.49 -35.53
CA GLU A 559 -20.46 -10.49 -35.51
C GLU A 559 -19.92 -10.30 -34.08
N LEU A 560 -18.70 -10.77 -33.84
CA LEU A 560 -18.04 -10.62 -32.53
C LEU A 560 -17.91 -9.15 -32.11
N LYS A 561 -17.65 -8.25 -33.08
CA LYS A 561 -17.55 -6.80 -32.84
C LYS A 561 -18.86 -6.24 -32.28
N GLU A 562 -20.00 -6.68 -32.83
CA GLU A 562 -21.33 -6.24 -32.38
C GLU A 562 -21.65 -6.76 -30.97
N LEU A 563 -21.42 -8.05 -30.71
CA LEU A 563 -21.65 -8.66 -29.40
C LEU A 563 -20.81 -7.98 -28.32
N ARG A 564 -19.55 -7.70 -28.63
CA ARG A 564 -18.61 -7.01 -27.75
C ARG A 564 -19.07 -5.57 -27.46
N ALA A 565 -19.48 -4.82 -28.49
CA ALA A 565 -19.97 -3.44 -28.32
C ALA A 565 -21.23 -3.39 -27.45
N SER A 566 -22.12 -4.38 -27.57
CA SER A 566 -23.30 -4.50 -26.72
C SER A 566 -22.92 -4.77 -25.25
N LEU A 567 -21.96 -5.67 -24.99
CA LEU A 567 -21.44 -5.91 -23.64
C LEU A 567 -20.77 -4.66 -23.03
N GLU A 568 -20.04 -3.88 -23.83
CA GLU A 568 -19.42 -2.62 -23.39
C GLU A 568 -20.48 -1.56 -23.06
N THR A 569 -21.53 -1.45 -23.88
CA THR A 569 -22.69 -0.60 -23.62
C THR A 569 -23.39 -0.98 -22.31
N ILE A 570 -23.65 -2.28 -22.12
CA ILE A 570 -24.29 -2.82 -20.91
C ILE A 570 -23.44 -2.55 -19.68
N ASN A 571 -22.13 -2.85 -19.72
CA ASN A 571 -21.21 -2.66 -18.60
C ASN A 571 -21.09 -1.17 -18.21
N LYS A 572 -20.87 -0.28 -19.18
CA LYS A 572 -20.74 1.16 -18.93
C LYS A 572 -22.03 1.76 -18.38
N THR A 573 -23.18 1.40 -18.94
CA THR A 573 -24.47 1.97 -18.56
C THR A 573 -24.92 1.44 -17.20
N SER A 574 -24.78 0.14 -16.94
CA SER A 574 -25.06 -0.44 -15.62
C SER A 574 -24.13 0.14 -14.55
N GLY A 575 -22.83 0.27 -14.82
CA GLY A 575 -21.88 0.84 -13.86
C GLY A 575 -22.15 2.31 -13.53
N THR A 576 -22.55 3.10 -14.53
CA THR A 576 -22.97 4.50 -14.32
C THR A 576 -24.26 4.56 -13.50
N LEU A 577 -25.27 3.77 -13.87
CA LEU A 577 -26.56 3.75 -13.19
C LEU A 577 -26.44 3.28 -11.73
N ILE A 578 -25.65 2.23 -11.47
CA ILE A 578 -25.32 1.77 -10.11
C ILE A 578 -24.69 2.90 -9.31
N SER A 579 -23.68 3.57 -9.85
CA SER A 579 -22.97 4.65 -9.15
C SER A 579 -23.87 5.86 -8.86
N ASP A 580 -24.74 6.23 -9.81
CA ASP A 580 -25.72 7.31 -9.64
C ASP A 580 -26.74 6.97 -8.55
N ILE A 581 -27.30 5.75 -8.57
CA ILE A 581 -28.26 5.27 -7.56
C ILE A 581 -27.58 5.24 -6.18
N GLU A 582 -26.36 4.71 -6.06
CA GLU A 582 -25.62 4.68 -4.79
C GLU A 582 -25.41 6.08 -4.21
N ARG A 583 -24.99 7.04 -5.06
CA ARG A 583 -24.76 8.42 -4.65
C ARG A 583 -26.05 9.04 -4.12
N HIS A 584 -27.14 8.97 -4.89
CA HIS A 584 -28.41 9.56 -4.50
C HIS A 584 -29.04 8.84 -3.30
N TYR A 585 -28.92 7.52 -3.21
CA TYR A 585 -29.40 6.76 -2.06
C TYR A 585 -28.67 7.16 -0.76
N LYS A 586 -27.34 7.33 -0.80
CA LYS A 586 -26.55 7.83 0.34
C LYS A 586 -26.95 9.25 0.76
N GLU A 587 -27.17 10.14 -0.22
CA GLU A 587 -27.67 11.50 0.03
C GLU A 587 -29.05 11.48 0.72
N ILE A 588 -29.98 10.69 0.21
CA ILE A 588 -31.34 10.57 0.76
C ILE A 588 -31.31 9.96 2.16
N CYS A 589 -30.48 8.95 2.41
CA CYS A 589 -30.33 8.37 3.74
C CYS A 589 -29.84 9.43 4.75
N LYS A 590 -28.87 10.26 4.35
CA LYS A 590 -28.38 11.38 5.17
C LYS A 590 -29.44 12.46 5.39
N GLU A 591 -30.20 12.84 4.36
CA GLU A 591 -31.31 13.82 4.44
C GLU A 591 -32.41 13.35 5.39
N ARG A 592 -32.71 12.04 5.40
CA ARG A 592 -33.81 11.44 6.18
C ARG A 592 -33.38 10.87 7.53
N GLY A 593 -32.11 10.96 7.89
CA GLY A 593 -31.57 10.36 9.12
C GLY A 593 -31.69 8.84 9.16
N ILE A 594 -31.72 8.19 7.98
CA ILE A 594 -31.74 6.73 7.85
C ILE A 594 -30.30 6.26 7.97
N ASP A 595 -30.01 5.40 8.94
CA ASP A 595 -28.73 4.70 8.99
C ASP A 595 -28.72 3.60 7.91
N PRO A 596 -27.88 3.70 6.86
CA PRO A 596 -27.82 2.70 5.79
C PRO A 596 -27.24 1.35 6.26
N ASN A 597 -26.63 1.30 7.45
CA ASN A 597 -26.08 0.09 8.07
C ASN A 597 -26.93 -0.43 9.24
N ALA A 598 -28.04 0.23 9.58
CA ALA A 598 -28.95 -0.29 10.59
C ALA A 598 -29.61 -1.57 10.07
N LYS A 599 -29.24 -2.71 10.68
CA LYS A 599 -29.99 -3.95 10.53
C LYS A 599 -31.44 -3.68 10.93
N LYS A 600 -32.37 -3.73 9.98
CA LYS A 600 -33.76 -4.04 10.35
C LYS A 600 -33.75 -5.50 10.77
N GLU A 601 -34.06 -5.77 12.02
CA GLU A 601 -34.58 -7.09 12.40
C GLU A 601 -35.72 -7.43 11.42
N PRO A 602 -35.70 -8.62 10.80
CA PRO A 602 -36.77 -9.01 9.91
C PRO A 602 -38.05 -9.24 10.73
N GLU A 603 -38.90 -8.21 10.80
CA GLU A 603 -40.32 -8.39 11.08
C GLU A 603 -40.94 -9.18 9.91
N MET A 604 -41.48 -10.35 10.25
CA MET A 604 -42.25 -11.29 9.40
C MET A 604 -41.46 -12.11 8.35
N ALA A 605 -40.88 -13.21 8.83
CA ALA A 605 -40.94 -14.50 8.14
C ALA A 605 -41.33 -15.58 9.17
N VAL A 606 -42.61 -15.61 9.50
CA VAL A 606 -43.24 -16.78 10.12
C VAL A 606 -43.54 -17.73 8.96
N LEU A 607 -43.15 -18.99 9.14
CA LEU A 607 -43.29 -20.15 8.24
C LEU A 607 -42.01 -20.47 7.44
N ASP A 608 -41.46 -21.65 7.73
CA ASP A 608 -40.46 -22.43 6.99
C ASP A 608 -38.96 -22.27 7.33
N ALA A 609 -38.60 -22.36 8.62
CA ALA A 609 -37.21 -22.62 9.05
C ALA A 609 -37.10 -23.60 10.23
N GLU A 610 -37.75 -24.75 10.14
CA GLU A 610 -37.45 -25.91 11.01
C GLU A 610 -36.40 -26.80 10.32
N ALA A 611 -35.11 -26.48 10.44
CA ALA A 611 -34.05 -27.46 10.13
C ALA A 611 -32.64 -27.20 10.68
N ASN A 612 -32.22 -26.00 11.11
CA ASN A 612 -30.78 -25.81 11.34
C ASN A 612 -30.31 -24.78 12.40
N GLN A 613 -31.01 -24.65 13.52
CA GLN A 613 -30.42 -24.03 14.73
C GLN A 613 -30.23 -25.13 15.79
N GLN A 614 -29.03 -25.69 15.89
CA GLN A 614 -28.75 -26.80 16.80
C GLN A 614 -28.38 -26.34 18.22
N GLU A 615 -28.01 -25.07 18.43
CA GLU A 615 -27.78 -24.50 19.76
C GLU A 615 -29.02 -23.73 20.27
N ALA A 616 -29.30 -23.77 21.58
CA ALA A 616 -30.37 -22.99 22.21
C ALA A 616 -30.08 -22.63 23.67
N LEU A 617 -30.69 -21.54 24.12
CA LEU A 617 -30.79 -21.18 25.53
C LEU A 617 -32.26 -21.09 25.92
N PHE A 618 -32.62 -21.67 27.06
CA PHE A 618 -33.94 -21.61 27.65
C PHE A 618 -33.88 -20.98 29.04
N LEU A 619 -34.96 -20.33 29.45
CA LEU A 619 -35.19 -19.85 30.81
C LEU A 619 -36.37 -20.62 31.39
N ILE A 620 -36.16 -21.25 32.54
CA ILE A 620 -37.11 -22.13 33.23
C ILE A 620 -37.45 -21.49 34.57
N ASP A 621 -38.75 -21.41 34.89
CA ASP A 621 -39.28 -20.78 36.12
C ASP A 621 -38.81 -19.33 36.39
N ASP A 622 -38.32 -18.63 35.35
CA ASP A 622 -37.65 -17.33 35.47
C ASP A 622 -36.45 -17.34 36.46
N ALA A 623 -35.94 -18.53 36.78
CA ALA A 623 -34.94 -18.78 37.83
C ALA A 623 -33.71 -19.56 37.32
N THR A 624 -33.82 -20.30 36.23
CA THR A 624 -32.72 -21.14 35.72
C THR A 624 -32.56 -21.01 34.21
N TYR A 625 -31.36 -20.69 33.74
CA TYR A 625 -31.01 -20.79 32.32
C TYR A 625 -30.53 -22.20 31.98
N LEU A 626 -31.03 -22.78 30.90
CA LEU A 626 -30.58 -24.07 30.34
C LEU A 626 -30.00 -23.82 28.96
N HIS A 627 -28.68 -23.93 28.85
CA HIS A 627 -27.95 -23.91 27.57
C HIS A 627 -27.84 -25.35 27.07
N ILE A 628 -28.14 -25.58 25.80
CA ILE A 628 -28.08 -26.91 25.18
C ILE A 628 -27.48 -26.82 23.76
N GLN A 629 -26.57 -27.73 23.46
CA GLN A 629 -25.83 -27.81 22.19
C GLN A 629 -25.67 -29.28 21.75
N PRO A 630 -25.57 -29.58 20.44
CA PRO A 630 -25.37 -30.94 19.97
C PRO A 630 -23.93 -31.40 20.22
N CYS A 631 -23.75 -32.70 20.48
CA CYS A 631 -22.42 -33.33 20.53
C CYS A 631 -22.44 -34.69 19.79
N ASP A 632 -21.28 -35.32 19.61
CA ASP A 632 -21.14 -36.56 18.81
C ASP A 632 -21.98 -37.75 19.32
N SER A 633 -22.40 -37.73 20.58
CA SER A 633 -23.20 -38.78 21.22
C SER A 633 -24.59 -38.32 21.67
N GLY A 634 -24.97 -37.07 21.44
CA GLY A 634 -26.30 -36.57 21.80
C GLY A 634 -26.33 -35.05 22.02
N TRP A 635 -26.56 -34.64 23.27
CA TRP A 635 -26.72 -33.24 23.64
C TRP A 635 -25.89 -32.90 24.88
N ASP A 636 -25.05 -31.87 24.80
CA ASP A 636 -24.42 -31.27 25.96
C ASP A 636 -25.32 -30.16 26.51
N TYR A 637 -25.42 -30.06 27.83
CA TYR A 637 -26.19 -29.01 28.48
C TYR A 637 -25.48 -28.43 29.70
N THR A 638 -25.79 -27.18 29.98
CA THR A 638 -25.32 -26.47 31.17
C THR A 638 -26.48 -25.64 31.76
N LEU A 639 -26.70 -25.78 33.06
CA LEU A 639 -27.69 -25.06 33.84
C LEU A 639 -27.02 -23.91 34.59
N TYR A 640 -27.62 -22.72 34.56
CA TYR A 640 -27.16 -21.55 35.30
C TYR A 640 -28.29 -20.98 36.16
N ASP A 641 -27.95 -20.45 37.33
CA ASP A 641 -28.88 -19.65 38.13
C ASP A 641 -29.13 -18.30 37.44
N ALA A 642 -30.39 -17.93 37.23
CA ALA A 642 -30.74 -16.72 36.50
C ALA A 642 -30.44 -15.42 37.28
N ALA A 643 -30.35 -15.49 38.62
CA ALA A 643 -30.07 -14.33 39.45
C ALA A 643 -28.56 -14.13 39.69
N SER A 644 -27.81 -15.20 39.93
CA SER A 644 -26.37 -15.14 40.21
C SER A 644 -25.48 -15.47 39.01
N MET A 645 -26.07 -15.90 37.88
CA MET A 645 -25.36 -16.36 36.67
C MET A 645 -24.34 -17.47 36.93
N LYS A 646 -24.53 -18.21 38.02
CA LYS A 646 -23.61 -19.27 38.46
C LYS A 646 -24.02 -20.58 37.83
N GLU A 647 -23.06 -21.34 37.31
CA GLU A 647 -23.30 -22.70 36.86
C GLU A 647 -23.82 -23.56 38.03
N LEU A 648 -24.99 -24.14 37.83
CA LEU A 648 -25.67 -25.01 38.79
C LEU A 648 -25.29 -26.47 38.56
N ASP A 649 -25.31 -26.89 37.29
CA ASP A 649 -25.00 -28.25 36.87
C ASP A 649 -24.68 -28.28 35.37
N GLY A 650 -23.95 -29.29 34.92
CA GLY A 650 -23.56 -29.48 33.53
C GLY A 650 -23.38 -30.95 33.22
N GLY A 651 -23.84 -31.38 32.06
CA GLY A 651 -23.83 -32.79 31.71
C GLY A 651 -24.09 -33.07 30.24
N GLN A 652 -24.06 -34.36 29.94
CA GLN A 652 -24.24 -34.88 28.60
C GLN A 652 -25.41 -35.86 28.59
N LEU A 653 -26.30 -35.71 27.63
CA LEU A 653 -27.42 -36.59 27.38
C LEU A 653 -27.13 -37.42 26.12
N ASP A 654 -26.66 -38.65 26.32
CA ASP A 654 -26.23 -39.61 25.27
C ASP A 654 -27.42 -40.23 24.50
N MET A 655 -28.26 -39.40 23.90
CA MET A 655 -29.48 -39.80 23.18
C MET A 655 -29.60 -38.98 21.87
N PRO A 656 -28.82 -39.30 20.83
CA PRO A 656 -28.71 -38.50 19.61
C PRO A 656 -29.99 -38.52 18.75
N GLU A 657 -30.91 -39.45 19.02
CA GLU A 657 -32.20 -39.54 18.34
C GLU A 657 -33.28 -38.61 18.95
N LEU A 658 -33.03 -37.96 20.09
CA LEU A 658 -33.98 -37.03 20.69
C LEU A 658 -33.95 -35.67 19.97
N SER A 659 -35.15 -35.12 19.70
CA SER A 659 -35.26 -33.74 19.26
C SER A 659 -34.86 -32.78 20.39
N ARG A 660 -34.30 -31.61 20.06
CA ARG A 660 -33.84 -30.59 21.02
C ARG A 660 -34.84 -30.34 22.15
N MET A 661 -36.13 -30.16 21.81
CA MET A 661 -37.16 -29.91 22.82
C MET A 661 -37.42 -31.13 23.72
N LYS A 662 -37.32 -32.36 23.21
CA LYS A 662 -37.42 -33.55 24.05
C LYS A 662 -36.18 -33.72 24.94
N ALA A 663 -35.00 -33.38 24.44
CA ALA A 663 -33.78 -33.35 25.25
C ALA A 663 -33.91 -32.33 26.39
N VAL A 664 -34.40 -31.11 26.11
CA VAL A 664 -34.67 -30.08 27.13
C VAL A 664 -35.66 -30.58 28.18
N LEU A 665 -36.78 -31.17 27.78
CA LEU A 665 -37.78 -31.70 28.72
C LEU A 665 -37.20 -32.86 29.58
N GLN A 666 -36.39 -33.73 28.98
CA GLN A 666 -35.73 -34.82 29.70
C GLN A 666 -34.71 -34.26 30.71
N ILE A 667 -33.93 -33.25 30.32
CA ILE A 667 -32.99 -32.57 31.22
C ILE A 667 -33.75 -31.88 32.36
N CYS A 668 -34.91 -31.28 32.09
CA CYS A 668 -35.78 -30.72 33.13
C CYS A 668 -36.24 -31.80 34.11
N ASP A 669 -36.71 -32.95 33.61
CA ASP A 669 -37.17 -34.07 34.44
C ASP A 669 -36.01 -34.64 35.30
N ASP A 670 -34.82 -34.79 34.72
CA ASP A 670 -33.64 -35.35 35.40
C ASP A 670 -33.08 -34.41 36.48
N ASN A 671 -33.23 -33.09 36.28
CA ASN A 671 -32.76 -32.06 37.21
C ASN A 671 -33.87 -31.50 38.13
N GLY A 672 -35.10 -32.06 38.06
CA GLY A 672 -36.22 -31.64 38.90
C GLY A 672 -36.75 -30.22 38.62
N LEU A 673 -36.64 -29.74 37.39
CA LEU A 673 -37.11 -28.44 36.93
C LEU A 673 -38.55 -28.51 36.38
N ASP A 674 -39.33 -27.43 36.48
CA ASP A 674 -40.70 -27.42 35.95
C ASP A 674 -40.71 -27.37 34.42
N ARG A 675 -41.13 -28.48 33.81
CA ARG A 675 -41.23 -28.65 32.36
C ARG A 675 -42.28 -27.74 31.71
N ASP A 676 -43.26 -27.26 32.47
CA ASP A 676 -44.38 -26.48 31.93
C ASP A 676 -44.04 -24.97 31.84
N SER A 677 -42.88 -24.54 32.34
CA SER A 677 -42.44 -23.14 32.40
C SER A 677 -41.25 -22.79 31.50
N VAL A 678 -40.86 -23.68 30.58
CA VAL A 678 -39.73 -23.51 29.65
C VAL A 678 -40.00 -22.40 28.63
N LYS A 679 -39.18 -21.34 28.62
CA LYS A 679 -39.23 -20.22 27.66
C LYS A 679 -37.90 -20.11 26.92
N TYR A 680 -37.91 -19.63 25.67
CA TYR A 680 -36.66 -19.31 24.96
C TYR A 680 -35.99 -18.08 25.55
N ALA A 681 -34.66 -18.12 25.66
CA ALA A 681 -33.82 -16.99 26.05
C ALA A 681 -32.89 -16.58 24.89
N PRO A 682 -32.44 -15.31 24.83
CA PRO A 682 -31.54 -14.86 23.78
C PRO A 682 -30.18 -15.59 23.83
N LEU A 683 -29.70 -16.09 22.69
CA LEU A 683 -28.39 -16.75 22.59
C LEU A 683 -27.22 -15.84 22.98
N SER A 684 -27.34 -14.52 22.80
CA SER A 684 -26.33 -13.55 23.24
C SER A 684 -26.06 -13.58 24.75
N MET A 685 -26.97 -14.16 25.53
CA MET A 685 -26.79 -14.33 26.98
C MET A 685 -25.79 -15.45 27.32
N ILE A 686 -25.50 -16.37 26.39
CA ILE A 686 -24.55 -17.49 26.62
C ILE A 686 -23.15 -16.95 26.92
N GLU A 687 -22.65 -15.99 26.13
CA GLU A 687 -21.34 -15.35 26.37
C GLU A 687 -21.30 -14.69 27.76
N THR A 688 -22.38 -14.02 28.15
CA THR A 688 -22.49 -13.37 29.48
C THR A 688 -22.47 -14.39 30.62
N LEU A 689 -23.15 -15.53 30.47
CA LEU A 689 -23.19 -16.61 31.46
C LEU A 689 -21.82 -17.31 31.58
N GLN A 690 -21.15 -17.56 30.47
CA GLN A 690 -19.81 -18.18 30.43
C GLN A 690 -18.72 -17.25 31.02
N GLU A 691 -18.77 -15.95 30.71
CA GLU A 691 -17.86 -14.96 31.32
C GLU A 691 -18.08 -14.83 32.84
N ALA A 692 -19.34 -14.82 33.29
CA ALA A 692 -19.65 -14.78 34.72
C ALA A 692 -19.14 -16.03 35.46
N ALA A 693 -19.29 -17.22 34.86
CA ALA A 693 -18.73 -18.46 35.39
C ALA A 693 -17.19 -18.44 35.45
N TYR A 694 -16.53 -17.93 34.41
CA TYR A 694 -15.07 -17.80 34.35
C TYR A 694 -14.52 -16.83 35.41
N GLN A 695 -15.15 -15.67 35.59
CA GLN A 695 -14.77 -14.69 36.61
C GLN A 695 -14.96 -15.23 38.03
N GLN A 696 -16.02 -16.01 38.28
CA GLN A 696 -16.22 -16.67 39.58
C GLN A 696 -15.19 -17.78 39.82
N MET A 697 -14.84 -18.58 38.81
CA MET A 697 -13.80 -19.59 38.93
C MET A 697 -12.44 -18.95 39.23
N GLN A 698 -12.11 -17.81 38.62
CA GLN A 698 -10.91 -17.04 38.95
C GLN A 698 -10.96 -16.46 40.37
N ALA A 699 -12.12 -15.98 40.83
CA ALA A 699 -12.30 -15.44 42.18
C ALA A 699 -12.23 -16.53 43.27
N GLU A 700 -12.79 -17.72 43.02
CA GLU A 700 -12.71 -18.89 43.91
C GLU A 700 -11.29 -19.48 43.90
N ALA A 701 -10.61 -19.53 42.75
CA ALA A 701 -9.19 -19.89 42.66
C ALA A 701 -8.29 -18.88 43.39
N SER A 702 -8.63 -17.59 43.38
CA SER A 702 -7.95 -16.52 44.12
C SER A 702 -8.19 -16.60 45.63
N GLN A 703 -9.33 -17.15 46.08
CA GLN A 703 -9.63 -17.35 47.50
C GLN A 703 -9.01 -18.65 48.06
N MET A 704 -8.83 -19.69 47.22
CA MET A 704 -8.14 -20.92 47.64
C MET A 704 -6.60 -20.81 47.61
N THR A 705 -6.04 -19.85 46.88
CA THR A 705 -4.59 -19.57 46.85
C THR A 705 -4.11 -18.56 47.91
N ALA A 706 -5.03 -17.97 48.69
CA ALA A 706 -4.71 -16.99 49.73
C ALA A 706 -4.13 -17.58 51.04
N SER A 707 -3.86 -18.90 51.10
CA SER A 707 -3.24 -19.54 52.27
C SER A 707 -2.11 -20.51 51.91
N SER A 708 -1.29 -20.20 50.91
CA SER A 708 0.06 -20.76 50.79
C SER A 708 0.84 -20.00 49.73
N GLN A 709 1.78 -19.16 50.20
CA GLN A 709 2.89 -18.54 49.46
C GLN A 709 2.50 -17.74 48.20
N LEU A 710 2.57 -16.41 48.33
CA LEU A 710 2.70 -15.48 47.20
C LEU A 710 3.77 -15.99 46.21
N PRO A 711 3.50 -16.12 44.90
CA PRO A 711 4.55 -16.13 43.91
C PRO A 711 5.20 -14.74 43.92
N GLU A 712 6.51 -14.70 44.09
CA GLU A 712 7.29 -13.48 43.98
C GLU A 712 7.04 -12.82 42.62
N ALA A 713 6.75 -11.52 42.63
CA ALA A 713 6.73 -10.70 41.45
C ALA A 713 8.14 -10.69 40.83
N GLN A 714 8.32 -11.34 39.68
CA GLN A 714 9.48 -11.10 38.82
C GLN A 714 9.38 -9.65 38.30
N GLY A 715 10.44 -8.87 38.53
CA GLY A 715 10.46 -7.43 38.29
C GLY A 715 10.29 -7.04 36.82
N GLN A 716 9.67 -5.88 36.57
CA GLN A 716 9.58 -5.26 35.25
C GLN A 716 10.98 -4.89 34.74
N ALA A 717 11.63 -5.79 34.00
CA ALA A 717 12.94 -5.58 33.41
C ALA A 717 12.83 -4.85 32.06
N LEU A 718 13.89 -4.10 31.69
CA LEU A 718 14.06 -3.56 30.33
C LEU A 718 14.35 -4.72 29.35
N ASP A 719 14.54 -4.47 28.04
CA ASP A 719 14.92 -5.55 27.13
C ASP A 719 16.24 -6.20 27.58
N GLU A 720 16.17 -7.44 28.04
CA GLU A 720 17.33 -8.26 28.39
C GLU A 720 17.80 -9.05 27.17
N TYR A 721 19.04 -9.54 27.15
CA TYR A 721 19.50 -10.39 26.06
C TYR A 721 18.71 -11.72 26.05
N PRO A 722 18.16 -12.19 24.92
CA PRO A 722 17.39 -13.45 24.90
C PRO A 722 18.32 -14.65 25.17
N THR A 723 18.26 -15.21 26.37
CA THR A 723 19.02 -16.43 26.73
C THR A 723 18.28 -17.69 26.28
N PRO A 724 19.01 -18.78 25.98
CA PRO A 724 18.42 -20.05 25.56
C PRO A 724 17.60 -20.72 26.67
N ASP A 725 17.93 -20.45 27.94
CA ASP A 725 17.24 -20.92 29.13
C ASP A 725 17.14 -19.79 30.16
N GLU A 726 16.04 -19.74 30.90
CA GLU A 726 15.73 -18.75 31.93
C GLU A 726 15.97 -19.30 33.34
N GLN A 727 16.11 -20.61 33.49
CA GLN A 727 16.35 -21.27 34.78
C GLN A 727 17.82 -21.26 35.20
N VAL A 728 18.73 -20.97 34.27
CA VAL A 728 20.18 -20.97 34.50
C VAL A 728 20.83 -19.77 33.85
N SER A 729 21.81 -19.20 34.53
CA SER A 729 22.47 -17.94 34.15
C SER A 729 23.98 -18.12 33.99
N THR A 730 24.64 -17.17 33.32
CA THR A 730 26.11 -17.22 33.16
C THR A 730 26.87 -17.19 34.49
N PRO A 731 26.40 -16.53 35.57
CA PRO A 731 26.91 -16.74 36.93
C PRO A 731 26.83 -18.19 37.41
N ASP A 732 25.73 -18.89 37.18
CA ASP A 732 25.55 -20.30 37.61
C ASP A 732 26.53 -21.23 36.88
N MET A 733 26.79 -20.95 35.59
CA MET A 733 27.81 -21.64 34.80
C MET A 733 29.22 -21.46 35.36
N GLN A 734 29.55 -20.23 35.78
CA GLN A 734 30.83 -19.91 36.42
C GLN A 734 30.97 -20.58 37.79
N GLU A 735 29.89 -20.65 38.59
CA GLU A 735 29.88 -21.36 39.87
C GLU A 735 30.02 -22.88 39.67
N TYR A 736 29.45 -23.42 38.59
CA TYR A 736 29.60 -24.82 38.18
C TYR A 736 31.02 -25.18 37.71
N GLY A 737 31.90 -24.19 37.47
CA GLY A 737 33.30 -24.40 37.12
C GLY A 737 33.64 -24.20 35.63
N TYR A 738 32.71 -23.65 34.85
CA TYR A 738 32.92 -23.34 33.43
C TYR A 738 32.84 -21.83 33.17
N SER A 739 33.87 -21.24 32.56
CA SER A 739 34.06 -19.78 32.50
C SER A 739 34.27 -19.22 31.08
N TYR A 740 33.99 -20.00 30.02
CA TYR A 740 34.11 -19.50 28.66
C TYR A 740 32.87 -18.69 28.26
N ASP A 741 33.05 -17.40 27.98
CA ASP A 741 31.98 -16.43 27.70
C ASP A 741 31.25 -16.66 26.35
N GLY A 742 31.78 -17.53 25.49
CA GLY A 742 31.14 -17.92 24.24
C GLY A 742 30.07 -19.01 24.39
N MET A 743 29.87 -19.54 25.60
CA MET A 743 28.89 -20.59 25.88
C MET A 743 27.72 -20.02 26.70
N LEU A 744 26.49 -20.40 26.34
CA LEU A 744 25.28 -20.02 27.08
C LEU A 744 24.72 -21.24 27.80
N PRO A 745 24.51 -21.17 29.13
CA PRO A 745 24.09 -22.32 29.91
C PRO A 745 22.63 -22.69 29.64
N VAL A 746 22.35 -23.99 29.66
CA VAL A 746 21.01 -24.56 29.54
C VAL A 746 20.83 -25.74 30.50
N THR A 747 19.62 -25.89 31.01
CA THR A 747 19.21 -27.06 31.80
C THR A 747 19.12 -28.30 30.91
N ARG A 748 19.06 -29.49 31.54
CA ARG A 748 18.91 -30.75 30.80
C ARG A 748 17.67 -30.79 29.91
N GLU A 749 16.53 -30.33 30.45
CA GLU A 749 15.27 -30.33 29.70
C GLU A 749 15.39 -29.44 28.46
N ARG A 750 15.96 -28.24 28.64
CA ARG A 750 16.17 -27.31 27.55
C ARG A 750 17.23 -27.79 26.55
N ALA A 751 18.27 -28.47 27.01
CA ALA A 751 19.27 -29.11 26.16
C ALA A 751 18.64 -30.13 25.19
N LEU A 752 17.73 -30.99 25.68
CA LEU A 752 17.03 -31.97 24.83
C LEU A 752 16.16 -31.29 23.77
N GLU A 753 15.49 -30.19 24.12
CA GLU A 753 14.68 -29.43 23.18
C GLU A 753 15.52 -28.76 22.09
N LEU A 754 16.64 -28.16 22.46
CA LEU A 754 17.53 -27.47 21.53
C LEU A 754 18.27 -28.45 20.60
N ASP A 755 18.68 -29.61 21.11
CA ASP A 755 19.24 -30.71 20.31
C ASP A 755 18.20 -31.25 19.31
N ALA A 756 16.96 -31.48 19.76
CA ALA A 756 15.86 -31.88 18.87
C ALA A 756 15.52 -30.82 17.82
N ALA A 757 15.77 -29.54 18.14
CA ALA A 757 15.63 -28.43 17.22
C ALA A 757 16.85 -28.22 16.29
N GLY A 758 17.89 -29.06 16.43
CA GLY A 758 19.06 -29.07 15.58
C GLY A 758 20.16 -28.07 15.94
N LEU A 759 20.17 -27.55 17.18
CA LEU A 759 21.30 -26.77 17.71
C LEU A 759 22.34 -27.70 18.33
N THR A 760 23.61 -27.33 18.19
CA THR A 760 24.72 -28.06 18.81
C THR A 760 24.73 -27.83 20.32
N VAL A 761 24.50 -28.91 21.07
CA VAL A 761 24.54 -28.91 22.54
C VAL A 761 25.88 -29.45 23.03
N TYR A 762 26.42 -28.81 24.05
CA TYR A 762 27.65 -29.18 24.73
C TYR A 762 27.35 -29.61 26.17
N VAL A 763 27.98 -30.70 26.58
CA VAL A 763 28.11 -31.07 27.99
C VAL A 763 29.21 -30.22 28.61
N LEU A 764 28.90 -29.51 29.70
CA LEU A 764 29.89 -28.72 30.43
C LEU A 764 30.42 -29.50 31.63
N HIS A 765 31.73 -29.48 31.80
CA HIS A 765 32.43 -30.18 32.88
C HIS A 765 33.02 -29.19 33.89
N GLU A 766 33.10 -29.60 35.16
CA GLU A 766 33.66 -28.78 36.26
C GLU A 766 35.15 -28.42 36.07
N ASP A 767 35.87 -29.12 35.18
CA ASP A 767 37.27 -28.85 34.85
C ASP A 767 37.45 -27.80 33.74
N ASN A 768 36.38 -27.06 33.43
CA ASN A 768 36.34 -26.03 32.39
C ASN A 768 36.60 -26.60 30.97
N THR A 769 36.12 -27.81 30.72
CA THR A 769 36.11 -28.43 29.39
C THR A 769 34.67 -28.68 28.92
N GLU A 770 34.49 -28.74 27.60
CA GLU A 770 33.22 -29.04 26.96
C GLU A 770 33.33 -30.23 25.99
N SER A 771 32.25 -31.02 25.89
CA SER A 771 32.14 -32.09 24.91
C SER A 771 30.82 -32.00 24.16
N MET A 772 30.89 -32.01 22.83
CA MET A 772 29.71 -31.96 21.97
C MET A 772 28.87 -33.24 22.14
N VAL A 773 27.57 -33.08 22.27
CA VAL A 773 26.60 -34.17 22.32
C VAL A 773 26.40 -34.72 20.91
N PHE A 774 26.51 -36.04 20.75
CA PHE A 774 26.19 -36.73 19.48
C PHE A 774 24.93 -37.59 19.55
N ASP A 775 24.50 -37.96 20.76
CA ASP A 775 23.31 -38.76 21.03
C ASP A 775 22.54 -38.15 22.22
N PRO A 776 21.21 -37.93 22.11
CA PRO A 776 20.38 -37.49 23.23
C PRO A 776 20.52 -38.32 24.52
N GLN A 777 20.95 -39.59 24.43
CA GLN A 777 21.25 -40.41 25.60
C GLN A 777 22.39 -39.83 26.46
N GLU A 778 23.37 -39.15 25.86
CA GLU A 778 24.47 -38.48 26.58
C GLU A 778 23.95 -37.33 27.45
N ILE A 779 22.90 -36.62 26.99
CA ILE A 779 22.22 -35.57 27.77
C ILE A 779 21.47 -36.18 28.96
N MET A 780 20.84 -37.34 28.76
CA MET A 780 20.10 -38.04 29.81
C MET A 780 21.01 -38.63 30.89
N GLU A 781 22.20 -39.11 30.51
CA GLU A 781 23.16 -39.72 31.43
C GLU A 781 23.98 -38.69 32.20
N HIS A 782 24.18 -37.49 31.64
CA HIS A 782 24.95 -36.43 32.29
C HIS A 782 24.17 -35.67 33.37
N GLY A 783 24.78 -35.54 34.55
CA GLY A 783 24.19 -34.99 35.77
C GLY A 783 24.29 -33.48 35.94
N GLY A 784 25.08 -32.80 35.10
CA GLY A 784 25.48 -31.40 35.28
C GLY A 784 24.87 -30.42 34.29
N LEU A 785 25.54 -29.28 34.10
CA LEU A 785 25.10 -28.20 33.21
C LEU A 785 25.43 -28.51 31.74
N PHE A 786 24.62 -27.97 30.83
CA PHE A 786 24.87 -28.03 29.40
C PHE A 786 25.01 -26.60 28.86
N GLY A 787 25.55 -26.48 27.66
CA GLY A 787 25.76 -25.20 27.00
C GLY A 787 25.44 -25.26 25.51
N VAL A 788 25.09 -24.12 24.94
CA VAL A 788 25.04 -23.91 23.50
C VAL A 788 25.99 -22.78 23.12
N ASP A 789 26.60 -22.89 21.95
CA ASP A 789 27.47 -21.82 21.45
C ASP A 789 26.65 -20.54 21.21
N ARG A 790 27.18 -19.42 21.68
CA ARG A 790 26.50 -18.12 21.61
C ARG A 790 26.25 -17.68 20.18
N GLU A 791 27.22 -17.86 19.27
CA GLU A 791 27.03 -17.46 17.87
C GLU A 791 26.01 -18.34 17.15
N GLU A 792 25.93 -19.62 17.51
CA GLU A 792 24.95 -20.55 16.98
C GLU A 792 23.54 -20.23 17.50
N TRP A 793 23.43 -19.89 18.79
CA TRP A 793 22.19 -19.41 19.40
C TRP A 793 21.68 -18.14 18.72
N GLU A 794 22.54 -17.13 18.51
CA GLU A 794 22.19 -15.87 17.84
C GLU A 794 21.72 -16.08 16.38
N LYS A 795 22.17 -17.15 15.71
CA LYS A 795 21.74 -17.52 14.35
C LYS A 795 20.49 -18.41 14.33
N SER A 796 20.02 -18.86 15.48
CA SER A 796 18.91 -19.82 15.59
C SER A 796 17.53 -19.16 15.36
N PRO A 797 16.55 -19.90 14.85
CA PRO A 797 15.16 -19.44 14.78
C PRO A 797 14.58 -19.06 16.14
N GLN A 798 14.96 -19.77 17.21
CA GLN A 798 14.45 -19.59 18.57
C GLN A 798 14.91 -18.25 19.17
N PHE A 799 16.13 -17.81 18.87
CA PHE A 799 16.59 -16.46 19.23
C PHE A 799 15.75 -15.39 18.53
N HIS A 800 15.48 -15.56 17.23
CA HIS A 800 14.66 -14.61 16.49
C HIS A 800 13.22 -14.56 16.98
N GLU A 801 12.65 -15.71 17.36
CA GLU A 801 11.31 -15.82 17.95
C GLU A 801 11.23 -15.04 19.26
N LYS A 802 12.16 -15.26 20.21
CA LYS A 802 12.22 -14.49 21.47
C LYS A 802 12.41 -12.99 21.26
N VAL A 803 13.11 -12.56 20.20
CA VAL A 803 13.24 -11.13 19.86
C VAL A 803 11.93 -10.57 19.31
N MET A 804 11.17 -11.36 18.54
CA MET A 804 9.89 -10.96 17.96
C MET A 804 8.76 -10.93 19.01
N GLU A 805 8.72 -11.89 19.94
CA GLU A 805 7.74 -11.93 21.05
C GLU A 805 7.73 -10.62 21.85
N ARG A 806 8.90 -9.99 22.06
CA ARG A 806 9.01 -8.67 22.74
C ARG A 806 8.22 -7.56 22.05
N GLN A 807 7.98 -7.68 20.74
CA GLN A 807 7.18 -6.69 20.00
C GLN A 807 5.70 -6.79 20.34
N GLU A 808 5.22 -7.91 20.87
CA GLU A 808 3.83 -8.11 21.30
C GLU A 808 3.56 -7.45 22.67
N HIS A 809 4.60 -7.22 23.47
CA HIS A 809 4.54 -6.65 24.82
C HIS A 809 4.89 -5.14 24.88
N GLN A 810 4.48 -4.33 23.89
CA GLN A 810 4.88 -2.91 23.82
C GLN A 810 4.49 -2.07 25.07
N GLN A 811 3.29 -2.28 25.62
CA GLN A 811 2.79 -1.51 26.77
C GLN A 811 3.58 -1.81 28.06
N GLU A 812 3.87 -3.09 28.30
CA GLU A 812 4.61 -3.54 29.47
C GLU A 812 6.06 -3.03 29.44
N ARG A 813 6.69 -3.07 28.25
CA ARG A 813 8.06 -2.54 28.03
C ARG A 813 8.14 -1.03 28.19
N GLU A 814 7.16 -0.30 27.67
CA GLU A 814 7.09 1.15 27.87
C GLU A 814 6.88 1.49 29.36
N GLN A 815 6.01 0.74 30.05
CA GLN A 815 5.80 0.90 31.48
C GLN A 815 7.08 0.58 32.28
N ALA A 816 7.82 -0.46 31.92
CA ALA A 816 9.10 -0.82 32.53
C ALA A 816 10.14 0.31 32.35
N PHE A 817 10.26 0.88 31.15
CA PHE A 817 11.09 2.08 30.91
C PHE A 817 10.68 3.27 31.81
N LEU A 818 9.38 3.53 31.92
CA LEU A 818 8.84 4.62 32.73
C LEU A 818 8.95 4.38 34.23
N SER A 819 8.94 3.13 34.70
CA SER A 819 9.03 2.75 36.12
C SER A 819 10.46 2.53 36.61
N GLN A 820 11.44 2.36 35.70
CA GLN A 820 12.83 2.05 36.05
C GLN A 820 13.50 3.15 36.89
N ASN A 821 14.20 2.80 37.97
CA ASN A 821 14.90 3.77 38.83
C ASN A 821 16.33 4.12 38.37
N ARG A 822 16.77 3.59 37.23
CA ARG A 822 18.09 3.80 36.64
C ARG A 822 17.97 4.60 35.35
N ASP A 823 19.09 5.19 34.92
CA ASP A 823 19.18 5.87 33.64
C ASP A 823 19.01 4.85 32.50
N CYS A 824 18.10 5.12 31.57
CA CYS A 824 17.75 4.22 30.48
C CYS A 824 17.24 4.99 29.26
N PHE A 825 17.18 4.33 28.11
CA PHE A 825 16.65 4.89 26.88
C PHE A 825 15.64 3.96 26.21
N ALA A 826 14.81 4.54 25.35
CA ALA A 826 13.84 3.86 24.51
C ALA A 826 13.89 4.42 23.09
N ILE A 827 13.83 3.55 22.07
CA ILE A 827 13.81 3.92 20.65
C ILE A 827 12.43 3.62 20.09
N TYR A 828 11.81 4.65 19.50
CA TYR A 828 10.53 4.58 18.83
C TYR A 828 10.75 4.84 17.34
N GLN A 829 10.15 4.00 16.49
CA GLN A 829 10.17 4.20 15.04
C GLN A 829 8.74 4.29 14.51
N VAL A 830 8.56 5.02 13.41
CA VAL A 830 7.25 5.18 12.79
C VAL A 830 6.68 3.81 12.45
N SER A 831 5.49 3.52 12.98
CA SER A 831 4.83 2.22 12.85
C SER A 831 4.71 1.82 11.38
N ARG A 832 4.82 0.51 11.09
CA ARG A 832 4.86 -0.01 9.70
C ARG A 832 3.75 0.54 8.81
N ASP A 833 2.57 0.76 9.38
CA ASP A 833 1.38 1.26 8.70
C ASP A 833 1.47 2.74 8.31
N ASP A 834 2.30 3.53 9.01
CA ASP A 834 2.56 4.96 8.79
C ASP A 834 1.34 5.76 8.27
N PRO A 835 0.24 5.79 9.05
CA PRO A 835 -1.05 6.30 8.58
C PRO A 835 -1.03 7.79 8.19
N GLN A 836 -0.02 8.54 8.64
CA GLN A 836 0.16 9.96 8.35
C GLN A 836 1.29 10.21 7.33
N ASN A 837 1.92 9.16 6.79
CA ASN A 837 3.02 9.22 5.84
C ASN A 837 4.16 10.15 6.30
N VAL A 838 4.54 10.02 7.58
CA VAL A 838 5.54 10.87 8.26
C VAL A 838 6.94 10.28 8.23
N ARG A 839 7.09 9.04 7.76
CA ARG A 839 8.39 8.37 7.67
C ARG A 839 9.35 9.16 6.78
N PHE A 840 10.56 9.39 7.29
CA PHE A 840 11.62 10.19 6.67
C PHE A 840 11.32 11.68 6.49
N MET A 841 10.24 12.20 7.09
CA MET A 841 9.91 13.63 7.04
C MET A 841 10.59 14.39 8.19
N ASN A 842 11.11 15.58 7.90
CA ASN A 842 11.70 16.44 8.94
C ASN A 842 10.63 17.26 9.68
N LEU A 843 11.00 17.87 10.81
CA LEU A 843 10.04 18.65 11.62
C LEU A 843 9.46 19.86 10.89
N ASP A 844 10.23 20.50 10.01
CA ASP A 844 9.76 21.65 9.22
C ASP A 844 8.68 21.26 8.23
N TRP A 845 8.83 20.09 7.58
CA TRP A 845 7.82 19.52 6.70
C TRP A 845 6.54 19.20 7.47
N LEU A 846 6.63 18.57 8.64
CA LEU A 846 5.46 18.25 9.49
C LEU A 846 4.69 19.51 9.90
N LYS A 847 5.41 20.57 10.31
CA LYS A 847 4.79 21.86 10.67
C LYS A 847 4.08 22.51 9.48
N SER A 848 4.68 22.48 8.30
CA SER A 848 4.08 23.09 7.09
C SER A 848 2.79 22.38 6.61
N HIS A 849 2.62 21.10 6.94
CA HIS A 849 1.45 20.31 6.59
C HIS A 849 0.45 20.17 7.76
N GLY A 850 0.72 20.80 8.91
CA GLY A 850 -0.15 20.77 10.07
C GLY A 850 -0.25 19.41 10.76
N ILE A 851 0.79 18.59 10.65
CA ILE A 851 0.85 17.23 11.21
C ILE A 851 1.56 17.27 12.56
N SER A 852 0.92 16.74 13.61
CA SER A 852 1.49 16.62 14.95
C SER A 852 2.07 15.24 15.20
N ILE A 853 3.19 15.17 15.93
CA ILE A 853 3.79 13.90 16.36
C ILE A 853 2.93 13.31 17.48
N ASP A 854 2.26 12.20 17.18
CA ASP A 854 1.43 11.46 18.12
C ASP A 854 2.11 10.12 18.48
N ARG A 855 2.08 9.75 19.77
CA ARG A 855 2.59 8.46 20.27
C ARG A 855 1.94 7.27 19.57
N SER A 856 0.67 7.35 19.16
CA SER A 856 -0.04 6.25 18.51
C SER A 856 0.54 5.84 17.15
N ASN A 857 1.35 6.71 16.52
CA ASN A 857 1.94 6.46 15.20
C ASN A 857 3.30 5.76 15.26
N TYR A 858 3.77 5.42 16.46
CA TYR A 858 5.12 4.90 16.71
C TYR A 858 5.08 3.55 17.43
N ASP A 859 5.96 2.65 17.04
CA ASP A 859 6.20 1.38 17.73
C ASP A 859 7.43 1.48 18.63
N LEU A 860 7.36 0.91 19.84
CA LEU A 860 8.50 0.80 20.74
C LEU A 860 9.42 -0.34 20.27
N ILE A 861 10.57 0.04 19.70
CA ILE A 861 11.49 -0.91 19.08
C ILE A 861 12.47 -1.49 20.10
N TYR A 862 13.06 -0.65 20.95
CA TYR A 862 14.17 -1.09 21.80
C TYR A 862 14.22 -0.28 23.11
N THR A 863 14.52 -0.93 24.23
CA THR A 863 14.72 -0.33 25.55
C THR A 863 15.95 -0.91 26.22
N ALA A 864 16.82 -0.07 26.78
CA ALA A 864 18.03 -0.55 27.46
C ALA A 864 18.55 0.47 28.49
N PRO A 865 19.35 0.02 29.48
CA PRO A 865 20.01 0.93 30.41
C PRO A 865 21.04 1.80 29.69
N LEU A 866 21.24 3.02 30.19
CA LEU A 866 22.32 3.89 29.72
C LEU A 866 23.62 3.46 30.40
N SER A 867 24.59 3.00 29.61
CA SER A 867 25.85 2.43 30.07
C SER A 867 26.85 3.46 30.61
N GLU A 868 26.70 4.74 30.26
CA GLU A 868 27.64 5.80 30.62
C GLU A 868 26.93 7.09 31.06
N SER A 869 27.48 7.79 32.05
CA SER A 869 27.02 9.13 32.44
C SER A 869 27.49 10.18 31.44
N GLY A 870 26.58 11.02 30.93
CA GLY A 870 26.92 12.10 30.00
C GLY A 870 25.72 13.00 29.72
N THR A 871 25.93 14.11 29.03
CA THR A 871 24.84 15.02 28.67
C THR A 871 23.90 14.36 27.65
N VAL A 872 22.62 14.72 27.67
CA VAL A 872 21.61 14.18 26.73
C VAL A 872 22.07 14.25 25.27
N PRO A 873 22.66 15.35 24.75
CA PRO A 873 23.15 15.39 23.36
C PRO A 873 24.30 14.41 23.08
N GLU A 874 25.23 14.23 24.02
CA GLU A 874 26.33 13.25 23.86
C GLU A 874 25.81 11.82 23.84
N GLN A 875 24.77 11.53 24.65
CA GLN A 875 24.12 10.22 24.67
C GLN A 875 23.37 9.95 23.36
N LEU A 876 22.67 10.94 22.81
CA LEU A 876 21.96 10.82 21.54
C LEU A 876 22.92 10.50 20.38
N GLU A 877 24.08 11.16 20.33
CA GLU A 877 25.10 10.89 19.30
C GLU A 877 25.68 9.46 19.43
N LYS A 878 25.94 9.01 20.66
CA LYS A 878 26.41 7.64 20.91
C LYS A 878 25.37 6.60 20.53
N LEU A 879 24.10 6.81 20.87
CA LEU A 879 23.01 5.93 20.48
C LEU A 879 22.85 5.90 18.96
N TYR A 880 22.95 7.06 18.29
CA TYR A 880 22.94 7.11 16.83
C TYR A 880 24.09 6.30 16.22
N GLN A 881 25.31 6.42 16.77
CA GLN A 881 26.46 5.63 16.35
C GLN A 881 26.24 4.13 16.57
N GLN A 882 25.79 3.74 17.77
CA GLN A 882 25.55 2.35 18.14
C GLN A 882 24.53 1.69 17.20
N PHE A 883 23.35 2.27 17.03
CA PHE A 883 22.28 1.66 16.23
C PHE A 883 22.45 1.82 14.71
N ASN A 884 23.49 2.52 14.24
CA ASN A 884 23.80 2.65 12.82
C ASN A 884 25.10 1.97 12.38
N LEU A 885 26.13 1.95 13.23
CA LEU A 885 27.45 1.41 12.91
C LEU A 885 27.78 0.12 13.68
N GLU A 886 27.26 -0.03 14.91
CA GLU A 886 27.58 -1.13 15.84
C GLU A 886 26.30 -1.78 16.38
N LYS A 887 25.40 -2.17 15.48
CA LYS A 887 24.05 -2.62 15.81
C LYS A 887 24.06 -3.79 16.82
N PRO A 888 23.29 -3.72 17.92
CA PRO A 888 23.06 -4.86 18.78
C PRO A 888 22.51 -6.05 17.98
N VAL A 889 22.91 -7.28 18.34
CA VAL A 889 22.49 -8.49 17.61
C VAL A 889 20.99 -8.73 17.70
N ASP A 890 20.38 -8.35 18.83
CA ASP A 890 18.94 -8.40 19.09
C ASP A 890 18.15 -7.20 18.52
N PHE A 891 18.82 -6.27 17.81
CA PHE A 891 18.18 -5.15 17.13
C PHE A 891 17.86 -5.49 15.67
N HIS A 892 16.66 -6.02 15.43
CA HIS A 892 16.19 -6.45 14.10
C HIS A 892 15.47 -5.34 13.27
N SER A 893 15.56 -4.07 13.69
CA SER A 893 14.90 -2.95 13.01
C SER A 893 15.83 -2.20 12.05
N PRO A 894 15.31 -1.40 11.09
CA PRO A 894 16.13 -0.52 10.27
C PRO A 894 16.99 0.44 11.10
N SER A 895 18.09 0.91 10.50
CA SER A 895 18.96 1.94 11.06
C SER A 895 18.17 3.17 11.51
N MET A 896 18.59 3.78 12.63
CA MET A 896 17.99 4.99 13.15
C MET A 896 18.12 6.13 12.14
N SER A 897 17.01 6.78 11.79
CA SER A 897 16.92 7.74 10.68
C SER A 897 15.91 8.85 10.95
N VAL A 898 15.82 9.82 10.01
CA VAL A 898 14.85 10.92 10.09
C VAL A 898 13.45 10.36 10.32
N SER A 899 12.71 10.95 11.27
CA SER A 899 11.39 10.52 11.79
C SER A 899 11.38 9.62 13.01
N ASP A 900 12.50 9.03 13.41
CA ASP A 900 12.60 8.23 14.62
C ASP A 900 12.64 9.09 15.89
N ILE A 901 12.25 8.54 17.03
CA ILE A 901 12.25 9.24 18.32
C ILE A 901 13.07 8.44 19.34
N VAL A 902 13.99 9.12 20.01
CA VAL A 902 14.77 8.58 21.14
C VAL A 902 14.29 9.22 22.43
N ALA A 903 13.75 8.41 23.33
CA ALA A 903 13.41 8.85 24.68
C ALA A 903 14.53 8.49 25.65
N ILE A 904 15.05 9.49 26.36
CA ILE A 904 16.10 9.34 27.37
C ILE A 904 15.52 9.65 28.73
N LYS A 905 15.74 8.74 29.69
CA LYS A 905 15.45 8.92 31.09
C LYS A 905 16.76 9.07 31.86
N GLN A 906 17.00 10.27 32.40
CA GLN A 906 18.16 10.60 33.22
C GLN A 906 17.69 11.35 34.47
N ASP A 907 18.22 11.01 35.64
CA ASP A 907 17.82 11.61 36.93
C ASP A 907 16.30 11.53 37.17
N GLY A 908 15.68 10.47 36.66
CA GLY A 908 14.23 10.25 36.69
C GLY A 908 13.41 11.27 35.89
N LYS A 909 14.02 12.06 35.01
CA LYS A 909 13.33 12.93 34.04
C LYS A 909 13.38 12.27 32.66
N VAL A 910 12.23 12.19 32.00
CA VAL A 910 12.12 11.66 30.63
C VAL A 910 12.10 12.81 29.64
N SER A 911 12.94 12.73 28.60
CA SER A 911 12.99 13.65 27.48
C SER A 911 12.92 12.89 26.17
N CYS A 912 12.10 13.35 25.23
CA CYS A 912 11.90 12.70 23.92
C CYS A 912 12.52 13.57 22.82
N HIS A 913 13.29 12.96 21.93
CA HIS A 913 14.08 13.65 20.91
C HIS A 913 13.82 13.06 19.53
N TYR A 914 13.35 13.89 18.62
CA TYR A 914 13.09 13.54 17.23
C TYR A 914 14.39 13.57 16.42
N CYS A 915 14.68 12.49 15.68
CA CYS A 915 15.77 12.43 14.73
C CYS A 915 15.40 13.25 13.49
N ASP A 916 16.09 14.38 13.31
CA ASP A 916 15.86 15.34 12.25
C ASP A 916 17.00 15.31 11.21
N SER A 917 16.87 16.04 10.11
CA SER A 917 17.86 16.06 9.03
C SER A 917 19.23 16.62 9.46
N VAL A 918 19.30 17.32 10.60
CA VAL A 918 20.52 17.93 11.15
C VAL A 918 20.62 17.67 12.66
N GLY A 919 20.51 16.41 13.07
CA GLY A 919 20.67 15.96 14.46
C GLY A 919 19.34 15.77 15.19
N PHE A 920 19.33 15.96 16.51
CA PHE A 920 18.16 15.66 17.35
C PHE A 920 17.46 16.92 17.87
N THR A 921 16.13 16.93 17.80
CA THR A 921 15.30 18.03 18.30
C THR A 921 14.35 17.53 19.39
N GLN A 922 14.38 18.15 20.57
CA GLN A 922 13.50 17.76 21.68
C GLN A 922 12.02 18.08 21.37
N ILE A 923 11.14 17.10 21.62
CA ILE A 923 9.69 17.22 21.43
C ILE A 923 8.94 17.09 22.78
N PRO A 924 8.05 18.03 23.13
CA PRO A 924 7.24 17.94 24.34
C PRO A 924 5.98 17.08 24.12
N GLY A 925 5.53 16.39 25.16
CA GLY A 925 4.22 15.72 25.18
C GLY A 925 4.12 14.38 24.46
N PHE A 926 5.23 13.80 24.00
CA PHE A 926 5.24 12.49 23.33
C PHE A 926 4.92 11.31 24.27
N LEU A 927 5.41 11.33 25.51
CA LEU A 927 5.08 10.34 26.54
C LEU A 927 4.30 10.99 27.69
N PRO A 928 3.32 10.29 28.31
CA PRO A 928 2.56 10.81 29.45
C PRO A 928 3.49 11.08 30.64
N GLN A 929 3.47 12.29 31.18
CA GLN A 929 4.26 12.63 32.37
C GLN A 929 3.67 11.95 33.62
N ASN A 930 4.53 11.29 34.39
CA ASN A 930 4.18 10.57 35.61
C ASN A 930 3.49 11.51 36.64
N PRO A 931 2.19 11.32 36.95
CA PRO A 931 1.42 12.23 37.80
C PRO A 931 1.90 12.26 39.25
N LEU A 932 2.60 11.23 39.73
CA LEU A 932 3.12 11.15 41.10
C LEU A 932 4.28 12.13 41.34
N LYS A 933 5.08 12.45 40.32
CA LYS A 933 6.24 13.34 40.45
C LYS A 933 5.86 14.82 40.48
N ASN A 934 4.69 15.18 39.93
CA ASN A 934 4.09 16.51 40.12
C ASN A 934 3.55 16.71 41.54
N ALA A 935 3.19 15.63 42.25
CA ALA A 935 2.82 15.70 43.66
C ALA A 935 4.07 15.87 44.55
N GLU A 936 5.20 15.25 44.22
CA GLU A 936 6.48 15.45 44.93
C GLU A 936 7.11 16.82 44.68
N MET A 937 7.15 17.30 43.43
CA MET A 937 7.65 18.65 43.10
C MET A 937 6.75 19.77 43.63
N ALA A 938 5.46 19.51 43.89
CA ALA A 938 4.57 20.46 44.56
C ALA A 938 4.75 20.49 46.08
N VAL A 939 5.48 19.53 46.66
CA VAL A 939 5.72 19.40 48.11
C VAL A 939 7.17 19.79 48.47
N GLU A 940 8.12 19.75 47.52
CA GLU A 940 9.54 20.09 47.76
C GLU A 940 9.93 21.56 47.51
N ASP A 941 9.05 22.42 46.99
CA ASP A 941 9.32 23.86 46.84
C ASP A 941 9.00 24.70 48.11
N ASP A 942 8.70 24.04 49.24
CA ASP A 942 8.41 24.67 50.54
C ASP A 942 9.65 24.89 51.44
N TYR A 943 10.82 25.16 50.83
CA TYR A 943 11.98 25.70 51.55
C TYR A 943 12.45 27.03 50.97
N GLY A 944 11.63 28.04 51.18
CA GLY A 944 12.05 29.43 51.09
C GLY A 944 10.90 30.36 50.75
N MET A 945 10.23 30.90 51.76
CA MET A 945 10.37 32.32 52.08
C MET A 945 9.48 32.72 53.26
N ILE A 946 10.12 33.46 54.14
CA ILE A 946 9.60 34.16 55.30
C ILE A 946 8.70 35.30 54.80
N ASP A 947 7.37 35.12 54.85
CA ASP A 947 6.36 36.13 55.26
C ASP A 947 4.93 35.61 55.01
N GLY A 948 4.53 34.60 55.79
CA GLY A 948 3.32 34.67 56.63
C GLY A 948 1.93 35.01 56.08
N ILE A 949 1.57 34.85 54.80
CA ILE A 949 0.16 34.90 54.35
C ILE A 949 -0.15 33.82 53.30
N ILE A 950 -1.01 32.87 53.68
CA ILE A 950 -1.56 31.80 52.82
C ILE A 950 -2.76 32.37 52.03
N ASN A 951 -2.81 32.17 50.71
CA ASN A 951 -4.05 32.33 49.93
C ASN A 951 -4.16 31.25 48.85
N ASN A 952 -5.01 30.25 49.10
CA ASN A 952 -5.48 29.30 48.09
C ASN A 952 -6.67 29.93 47.33
N GLY A 953 -6.57 30.11 46.02
CA GLY A 953 -7.68 30.56 45.17
C GLY A 953 -7.59 30.02 43.74
N ALA A 954 -8.75 29.63 43.17
CA ALA A 954 -8.87 29.07 41.82
C ALA A 954 -8.52 30.09 40.72
N LYS A 955 -7.93 29.62 39.61
CA LYS A 955 -7.55 30.45 38.45
C LYS A 955 -8.79 31.01 37.72
N GLU A 956 -8.75 32.30 37.40
CA GLU A 956 -9.81 33.02 36.69
C GLU A 956 -9.64 32.95 35.14
N PRO A 957 -10.74 32.94 34.35
CA PRO A 957 -10.73 32.68 32.90
C PRO A 957 -10.21 33.84 32.04
N THR A 958 -9.67 33.54 30.86
CA THR A 958 -9.07 34.52 29.93
C THR A 958 -10.04 35.05 28.86
N VAL A 959 -9.71 36.19 28.24
CA VAL A 959 -10.54 36.82 27.18
C VAL A 959 -10.79 35.87 26.01
N ALA A 960 -9.79 35.09 25.62
CA ALA A 960 -9.90 34.17 24.47
C ALA A 960 -10.88 33.02 24.75
N GLU A 961 -10.87 32.50 25.99
CA GLU A 961 -11.78 31.42 26.41
C GLU A 961 -13.23 31.93 26.47
N LEU A 962 -13.45 33.14 27.00
CA LEU A 962 -14.79 33.75 27.04
C LEU A 962 -15.32 34.13 25.65
N GLU A 963 -14.48 34.60 24.73
CA GLU A 963 -14.87 34.87 23.34
C GLU A 963 -15.25 33.59 22.58
N GLN A 964 -14.52 32.50 22.82
CA GLN A 964 -14.80 31.20 22.20
C GLN A 964 -16.10 30.59 22.75
N GLN A 965 -16.35 30.77 24.04
CA GLN A 965 -17.59 30.34 24.70
C GLN A 965 -18.82 31.13 24.22
N ALA A 966 -18.66 32.42 23.88
CA ALA A 966 -19.72 33.20 23.24
C ALA A 966 -20.01 32.73 21.80
N ARG A 967 -18.97 32.35 21.03
CA ARG A 967 -19.12 31.85 19.66
C ARG A 967 -19.78 30.47 19.58
N SER A 968 -19.66 29.65 20.62
CA SER A 968 -20.36 28.37 20.73
C SER A 968 -21.81 28.50 21.23
N GLY A 969 -22.31 29.74 21.42
CA GLY A 969 -23.69 30.01 21.80
C GLY A 969 -23.99 29.86 23.29
N GLN A 970 -22.98 29.68 24.15
CA GLN A 970 -23.15 29.66 25.60
C GLN A 970 -23.16 31.09 26.18
N PRO A 971 -23.99 31.38 27.20
CA PRO A 971 -24.07 32.72 27.78
C PRO A 971 -22.81 33.05 28.58
N ILE A 972 -22.19 34.19 28.28
CA ILE A 972 -21.02 34.71 28.99
C ILE A 972 -21.37 35.94 29.84
N SER A 973 -20.67 36.11 30.96
CA SER A 973 -20.79 37.26 31.86
C SER A 973 -20.03 38.47 31.32
N LEU A 974 -20.73 39.59 31.15
CA LEU A 974 -20.15 40.85 30.66
C LEU A 974 -19.14 41.46 31.65
N MET A 975 -19.29 41.19 32.96
CA MET A 975 -18.35 41.64 33.99
C MET A 975 -17.02 40.86 33.92
N ASP A 976 -17.09 39.55 33.74
CA ASP A 976 -15.88 38.72 33.66
C ASP A 976 -15.08 38.99 32.37
N LEU A 977 -15.79 39.27 31.26
CA LEU A 977 -15.15 39.69 30.02
C LEU A 977 -14.47 41.06 30.15
N THR A 978 -15.09 42.02 30.86
CA THR A 978 -14.49 43.35 31.06
C THR A 978 -13.27 43.29 31.99
N ASP A 979 -13.31 42.49 33.05
CA ASP A 979 -12.17 42.29 33.95
C ASP A 979 -11.01 41.52 33.29
N ALA A 980 -11.31 40.57 32.40
CA ALA A 980 -10.32 39.88 31.59
C ALA A 980 -9.67 40.82 30.55
N ILE A 981 -10.44 41.73 29.93
CA ILE A 981 -9.93 42.75 29.00
C ILE A 981 -9.01 43.75 29.72
N HIS A 982 -9.41 44.24 30.89
CA HIS A 982 -8.58 45.15 31.70
C HIS A 982 -7.28 44.49 32.17
N ARG A 983 -7.28 43.17 32.43
CA ARG A 983 -6.06 42.40 32.71
C ARG A 983 -5.15 42.27 31.50
N LYS A 984 -5.71 41.93 30.33
CA LYS A 984 -4.97 41.84 29.06
C LYS A 984 -4.32 43.19 28.67
N GLU A 985 -4.96 44.31 29.00
CA GLU A 985 -4.40 45.65 28.81
C GLU A 985 -3.32 46.02 29.85
N ARG A 986 -3.43 45.52 31.09
CA ARG A 986 -2.38 45.69 32.11
C ARG A 986 -1.13 44.86 31.80
N GLU A 987 -1.28 43.65 31.26
CA GLU A 987 -0.15 42.78 30.89
C GLU A 987 0.59 43.26 29.63
N LYS A 988 -0.10 43.96 28.71
CA LYS A 988 0.55 44.64 27.57
C LYS A 988 1.48 45.80 27.96
N LYS A 989 1.49 46.24 29.22
CA LYS A 989 2.46 47.22 29.74
C LYS A 989 3.33 46.58 30.80
N LYS A 990 4.42 45.93 30.38
CA LYS A 990 5.74 45.88 31.07
C LYS A 990 6.76 45.05 30.28
N SER A 991 7.51 45.71 29.40
CA SER A 991 8.88 45.29 29.05
C SER A 991 9.83 46.36 29.58
N VAL A 992 10.54 46.03 30.66
CA VAL A 992 11.57 46.88 31.28
C VAL A 992 12.78 47.08 30.34
N MET A 993 12.92 46.27 29.28
CA MET A 993 13.95 46.45 28.26
C MET A 993 13.69 47.59 27.27
N GLU A 994 12.43 48.01 27.09
CA GLU A 994 12.10 49.13 26.19
C GLU A 994 12.20 50.49 26.90
N GLN A 995 12.09 50.49 28.24
CA GLN A 995 12.39 51.63 29.11
C GLN A 995 13.90 51.87 29.30
N LEU A 996 14.76 50.90 28.97
CA LEU A 996 16.22 51.04 28.96
C LEU A 996 16.78 51.62 27.65
N LYS A 997 15.98 51.69 26.58
CA LYS A 997 16.36 52.34 25.30
C LYS A 997 15.88 53.79 25.17
N SER A 998 15.18 54.32 26.16
CA SER A 998 14.58 55.66 26.14
C SER A 998 15.02 56.51 27.35
N GLN A 999 16.34 56.72 27.49
CA GLN A 999 16.88 57.84 28.26
C GLN A 999 17.69 58.78 27.37
N PRO A 1000 17.32 60.06 27.25
CA PRO A 1000 18.18 61.05 26.62
C PRO A 1000 18.90 61.90 27.68
N LYS A 1001 20.24 61.84 27.66
CA LYS A 1001 21.22 62.96 27.57
C LYS A 1001 22.42 62.83 28.52
N ALA A 1002 23.60 62.78 27.92
CA ALA A 1002 24.66 63.77 28.15
C ALA A 1002 25.68 63.70 26.99
N GLU A 1003 25.64 64.67 26.08
CA GLU A 1003 26.70 64.86 25.08
C GLU A 1003 27.98 65.38 25.75
N HIS A 1004 29.12 64.76 25.45
CA HIS A 1004 30.42 65.45 25.45
C HIS A 1004 31.02 65.42 24.03
N LYS A 1005 30.92 66.59 23.38
CA LYS A 1005 31.72 67.22 22.30
C LYS A 1005 32.86 66.38 21.71
N LYS A 1006 32.84 66.06 20.41
CA LYS A 1006 33.19 66.91 19.24
C LYS A 1006 34.60 67.52 19.27
N THR A 1007 35.42 67.03 18.34
CA THR A 1007 36.50 67.73 17.62
C THR A 1007 35.97 69.00 16.91
N ALA A 1008 36.78 70.06 16.89
CA ALA A 1008 36.60 71.35 16.20
C ALA A 1008 36.73 71.20 14.66
N GLN A 1009 36.38 72.11 13.72
CA GLN A 1009 36.01 73.54 13.56
C GLN A 1009 35.45 73.64 12.11
N LYS A 1010 34.50 74.49 11.64
CA LYS A 1010 34.48 75.95 11.44
C LYS A 1010 33.20 76.33 10.63
N LYS A 1011 32.74 77.59 10.80
CA LYS A 1011 31.90 78.50 9.96
C LYS A 1011 31.53 78.02 8.53
N SER A 1012 30.37 78.30 7.94
CA SER A 1012 29.50 79.50 7.90
C SER A 1012 28.26 79.19 7.04
N ALA A 1013 27.17 79.95 7.24
CA ALA A 1013 26.18 80.49 6.27
C ALA A 1013 25.68 79.55 5.14
N GLU A 1014 24.42 79.50 4.76
CA GLU A 1014 23.24 80.36 4.89
C GLU A 1014 22.12 79.58 4.16
N ARG A 1015 20.87 79.85 4.56
CA ARG A 1015 19.66 79.90 3.71
C ARG A 1015 19.21 78.64 2.94
N GLU A 1016 18.01 78.17 3.30
CA GLU A 1016 16.73 78.33 2.55
C GLU A 1016 16.71 77.37 1.35
N ILE A 1017 15.78 76.43 1.23
CA ILE A 1017 14.35 76.40 1.57
C ILE A 1017 13.97 75.03 2.13
#